data_AF-A0A8J5GL62-F1
#
_entry.id   AF-A0A8J5GL62-F1
#
_cell.length_a   1.000
_cell.length_b   1.000
_cell.length_c   1.000
_cell.angle_alpha   90.00
_cell.angle_beta   90.00
_cell.angle_gamma   90.00
#
_symmetry.space_group_name_H-M   'P 1'
#
loop_
_entity.id
_entity.type
_entity.pdbx_description
1 polymer ?
#
loop_
_entity_poly.entity_id
_entity_poly.type
_entity_poly.pdbx_seq_one_letter_code
_entity_poly.pdbx_strand_id
1 'polypeptide(L)'
;MAEQLQVLNALDVAKTQWYHFTAIVIAGMGFFTDAYDLFCISLVTKLLGRIYFHVDGSPTPGTLPPKISAAVNGVAFIGTLSGQLFFGWLGDKMGRKRVYGMTLMLMVLCSVGSGLSFGHTAKDVIATLCFFRFWLGFGIGGDYPLSATIMSEYANKKTRGAFIAAVFAMQGFGILGGGMVAIVVSSVFKDRFPAPAYAVDPIASTAPEADYAWRMILMFGALPAALTYYSRTKMPETARYTALVAGNAARAAADMSKVLQTEIEAEQDKVDQSRIPSNSFGLFSREFLRRHGLHLLGTTSTWFLLDIAFYSQNLFQKDIFSAIGWIPKAATMSALDEVFRIARAQTLIALCGTVPGYWFTVALIDIIGRFTIQVLGFGMMTAFMLGLAVPYHYWTTPGNHIGFVVMYAFTFFFANFGPNSTTFIVPAEIFPARLRSTCHGISAATGKMGAIVGAFGFLYLAQNPDPAKADRGYPAGIGVRNALFLLAVCNLLGLACTFLVPESKGRSLEEMTGENEATVDDGDSSGSNQMSMPSRQCLLTLTAQPPTPKGSGHAVDSRYIFVATSASFSAASAGNESLNHRSSNHLTRPSRSFSPSSLIASRSRSSGITSQRRIRPIDERRPAPLSHPARDVPLPHPQSLRGNLGGVPDFVDWNEDLSGKICGAEMADLGAEVALR
;
A
#
# COMPACT_ATOMS: atom_id res chain seq x y z
N MET A 1 39.07 6.44 -15.43
CA MET A 1 37.76 5.79 -15.67
C MET A 1 37.90 4.40 -15.10
N ALA A 2 37.37 4.12 -13.90
CA ALA A 2 37.51 2.79 -13.29
C ALA A 2 36.85 1.75 -14.21
N GLU A 3 37.56 0.68 -14.56
CA GLU A 3 37.02 -0.39 -15.40
C GLU A 3 35.90 -1.12 -14.63
N GLN A 4 34.65 -0.82 -14.98
CA GLN A 4 33.48 -1.52 -14.48
C GLN A 4 33.50 -2.98 -14.96
N LEU A 5 33.15 -3.92 -14.07
CA LEU A 5 33.06 -5.36 -14.39
C LEU A 5 32.25 -5.61 -15.66
N GLN A 6 32.74 -6.46 -16.56
CA GLN A 6 32.07 -6.78 -17.83
C GLN A 6 30.65 -7.29 -17.62
N VAL A 7 30.41 -8.12 -16.61
CA VAL A 7 29.06 -8.61 -16.24
C VAL A 7 28.10 -7.46 -15.93
N LEU A 8 28.57 -6.41 -15.24
CA LEU A 8 27.76 -5.27 -14.87
C LEU A 8 27.53 -4.34 -16.06
N ASN A 9 28.55 -4.10 -16.86
CA ASN A 9 28.46 -3.30 -18.08
C ASN A 9 27.53 -3.94 -19.11
N ALA A 10 27.65 -5.26 -19.32
CA ALA A 10 26.75 -6.02 -20.19
C ALA A 10 25.28 -5.89 -19.75
N LEU A 11 25.01 -5.91 -18.45
CA LEU A 11 23.67 -5.73 -17.91
C LEU A 11 23.16 -4.28 -18.05
N ASP A 12 24.03 -3.28 -17.82
CA ASP A 12 23.68 -1.86 -17.94
C ASP A 12 23.36 -1.46 -19.40
N VAL A 13 23.96 -2.14 -20.39
CA VAL A 13 23.80 -1.89 -21.83
C VAL A 13 22.80 -2.85 -22.51
N ALA A 14 22.40 -3.93 -21.84
CA ALA A 14 21.51 -4.95 -22.40
C ALA A 14 20.19 -4.37 -22.93
N LYS A 15 19.78 -4.85 -24.12
CA LYS A 15 18.46 -4.56 -24.68
C LYS A 15 17.38 -5.27 -23.86
N THR A 16 16.20 -4.67 -23.82
CA THR A 16 15.03 -5.26 -23.16
C THR A 16 14.57 -6.52 -23.91
N GLN A 17 14.83 -7.68 -23.31
CA GLN A 17 14.41 -9.01 -23.81
C GLN A 17 13.11 -9.50 -23.15
N TRP A 18 12.46 -10.51 -23.73
CA TRP A 18 11.25 -11.17 -23.21
C TRP A 18 11.41 -11.69 -21.77
N TYR A 19 12.64 -12.10 -21.41
CA TYR A 19 12.98 -12.48 -20.04
C TYR A 19 12.68 -11.37 -19.02
N HIS A 20 12.97 -10.11 -19.35
CA HIS A 20 12.71 -8.98 -18.46
C HIS A 20 11.21 -8.80 -18.22
N PHE A 21 10.37 -8.98 -19.25
CA PHE A 21 8.92 -8.94 -19.10
C PHE A 21 8.41 -10.09 -18.22
N THR A 22 8.93 -11.30 -18.45
CA THR A 22 8.61 -12.47 -17.61
C THR A 22 9.03 -12.25 -16.16
N ALA A 23 10.20 -11.64 -15.93
CA ALA A 23 10.68 -11.26 -14.60
C ALA A 23 9.79 -10.20 -13.95
N ILE A 24 9.32 -9.19 -14.70
CA ILE A 24 8.37 -8.18 -14.21
C ILE A 24 7.08 -8.84 -13.75
N VAL A 25 6.51 -9.75 -14.54
CA VAL A 25 5.29 -10.46 -14.16
C VAL A 25 5.54 -11.31 -12.90
N ILE A 26 6.57 -12.16 -12.89
CA ILE A 26 6.87 -13.05 -11.75
C ILE A 26 7.16 -12.25 -10.47
N ALA A 27 7.93 -11.16 -10.57
CA ALA A 27 8.21 -10.30 -9.43
C ALA A 27 6.97 -9.52 -8.99
N GLY A 28 6.23 -8.96 -9.95
CA GLY A 28 5.04 -8.16 -9.72
C GLY A 28 3.85 -8.94 -9.15
N MET A 29 3.77 -10.27 -9.34
CA MET A 29 2.70 -11.07 -8.73
C MET A 29 2.74 -11.12 -7.19
N GLY A 30 3.90 -10.86 -6.56
CA GLY A 30 3.92 -10.65 -5.11
C GLY A 30 3.32 -9.31 -4.73
N PHE A 31 3.72 -8.21 -5.38
CA PHE A 31 3.06 -6.92 -5.19
C PHE A 31 1.55 -6.92 -5.48
N PHE A 32 1.12 -7.73 -6.44
CA PHE A 32 -0.31 -8.01 -6.66
C PHE A 32 -0.94 -8.60 -5.39
N THR A 33 -0.33 -9.65 -4.84
CA THR A 33 -0.83 -10.35 -3.65
C THR A 33 -0.80 -9.43 -2.42
N ASP A 34 0.30 -8.72 -2.21
CA ASP A 34 0.46 -7.74 -1.14
C ASP A 34 -0.67 -6.71 -1.14
N ALA A 35 -0.93 -6.13 -2.32
CA ALA A 35 -1.97 -5.13 -2.47
C ALA A 35 -3.37 -5.73 -2.27
N TYR A 36 -3.63 -6.90 -2.85
CA TYR A 36 -4.87 -7.63 -2.63
C TYR A 36 -5.15 -7.78 -1.13
N ASP A 37 -4.21 -8.36 -0.38
CA ASP A 37 -4.38 -8.72 1.03
C ASP A 37 -4.42 -7.50 1.99
N LEU A 38 -3.73 -6.41 1.63
CA LEU A 38 -3.77 -5.16 2.39
C LEU A 38 -5.08 -4.39 2.19
N PHE A 39 -5.66 -4.39 0.97
CA PHE A 39 -6.81 -3.56 0.64
C PHE A 39 -8.17 -4.29 0.72
N CYS A 40 -8.21 -5.61 0.51
CA CYS A 40 -9.45 -6.40 0.56
C CYS A 40 -10.13 -6.35 1.94
N ILE A 41 -9.37 -6.11 3.02
CA ILE A 41 -9.94 -6.00 4.37
C ILE A 41 -10.95 -4.86 4.46
N SER A 42 -10.69 -3.73 3.78
CA SER A 42 -11.57 -2.56 3.81
C SER A 42 -12.94 -2.86 3.19
N LEU A 43 -13.01 -3.79 2.24
CA LEU A 43 -14.25 -4.23 1.58
C LEU A 43 -15.14 -5.06 2.51
N VAL A 44 -14.53 -5.86 3.40
CA VAL A 44 -15.26 -6.79 4.27
C VAL A 44 -15.44 -6.28 5.70
N THR A 45 -14.76 -5.20 6.09
CA THR A 45 -14.79 -4.67 7.47
C THR A 45 -16.21 -4.33 7.96
N LYS A 46 -17.06 -3.73 7.09
CA LYS A 46 -18.46 -3.46 7.43
C LYS A 46 -19.28 -4.74 7.57
N LEU A 47 -19.01 -5.76 6.75
CA LEU A 47 -19.66 -7.06 6.85
C LEU A 47 -19.32 -7.74 8.19
N LEU A 48 -18.06 -7.71 8.60
CA LEU A 48 -17.64 -8.24 9.90
C LEU A 48 -18.38 -7.55 11.06
N GLY A 49 -18.60 -6.24 10.97
CA GLY A 49 -19.41 -5.50 11.94
C GLY A 49 -20.86 -6.01 12.02
N ARG A 50 -21.50 -6.24 10.87
CA ARG A 50 -22.89 -6.71 10.80
C ARG A 50 -23.06 -8.15 11.27
N ILE A 51 -22.10 -9.02 10.98
CA ILE A 51 -22.14 -10.43 11.40
C ILE A 51 -21.83 -10.57 12.89
N TYR A 52 -20.71 -10.01 13.34
CA TYR A 52 -20.15 -10.34 14.66
C TYR A 52 -20.48 -9.32 15.76
N PHE A 53 -20.89 -8.10 15.41
CA PHE A 53 -21.11 -7.00 16.36
C PHE A 53 -22.45 -6.30 16.11
N HIS A 54 -23.53 -7.09 16.03
CA HIS A 54 -24.90 -6.61 16.00
C HIS A 54 -25.54 -6.61 17.40
N VAL A 55 -26.62 -5.83 17.54
CA VAL A 55 -27.47 -5.79 18.74
C VAL A 55 -28.91 -6.00 18.26
N ASP A 56 -29.58 -7.02 18.79
CA ASP A 56 -30.95 -7.35 18.42
C ASP A 56 -31.90 -6.20 18.75
N GLY A 57 -32.78 -5.86 17.81
CA GLY A 57 -33.74 -4.75 17.94
C GLY A 57 -33.13 -3.35 17.80
N SER A 58 -31.84 -3.23 17.46
CA SER A 58 -31.21 -1.95 17.16
C SER A 58 -31.80 -1.30 15.89
N PRO A 59 -32.01 0.03 15.86
CA PRO A 59 -32.44 0.73 14.66
C PRO A 59 -31.34 0.85 13.60
N THR A 60 -30.07 0.57 13.97
CA THR A 60 -28.91 0.65 13.08
C THR A 60 -28.18 -0.68 12.97
N PRO A 61 -27.66 -1.04 11.77
CA PRO A 61 -26.86 -2.26 11.58
C PRO A 61 -25.63 -2.32 12.51
N GLY A 62 -25.15 -3.55 12.75
CA GLY A 62 -23.95 -3.79 13.54
C GLY A 62 -22.69 -3.17 12.91
N THR A 63 -21.79 -2.66 13.75
CA THR A 63 -20.54 -2.02 13.35
C THR A 63 -19.40 -2.47 14.24
N LEU A 64 -18.18 -2.57 13.71
CA LEU A 64 -17.01 -2.92 14.52
C LEU A 64 -16.75 -1.85 15.60
N PRO A 65 -16.59 -2.24 16.88
CA PRO A 65 -16.17 -1.33 17.92
C PRO A 65 -14.81 -0.68 17.57
N PRO A 66 -14.56 0.59 17.98
CA PRO A 66 -13.37 1.35 17.56
C PRO A 66 -12.05 0.61 17.75
N LYS A 67 -11.82 0.02 18.92
CA LYS A 67 -10.59 -0.72 19.23
C LYS A 67 -10.39 -1.93 18.31
N ILE A 68 -11.48 -2.58 17.93
CA ILE A 68 -11.47 -3.77 17.07
C ILE A 68 -11.30 -3.36 15.61
N SER A 69 -12.03 -2.33 15.17
CA SER A 69 -11.86 -1.73 13.84
C SER A 69 -10.42 -1.29 13.61
N ALA A 70 -9.82 -0.62 14.61
CA ALA A 70 -8.43 -0.20 14.57
C ALA A 70 -7.46 -1.39 14.49
N ALA A 71 -7.71 -2.46 15.25
CA ALA A 71 -6.88 -3.67 15.20
C ALA A 71 -6.98 -4.36 13.84
N VAL A 72 -8.19 -4.59 13.31
CA VAL A 72 -8.41 -5.27 12.02
C VAL A 72 -7.77 -4.52 10.86
N ASN A 73 -7.89 -3.20 10.83
CA ASN A 73 -7.31 -2.34 9.79
C ASN A 73 -5.80 -2.10 9.98
N GLY A 74 -5.32 -2.06 11.23
CA GLY A 74 -3.95 -1.64 11.55
C GLY A 74 -2.93 -2.78 11.71
N VAL A 75 -3.35 -3.97 12.17
CA VAL A 75 -2.42 -5.03 12.59
C VAL A 75 -1.54 -5.56 11.45
N ALA A 76 -2.08 -5.61 10.23
CA ALA A 76 -1.32 -6.00 9.05
C ALA A 76 -0.15 -5.04 8.79
N PHE A 77 -0.34 -3.73 8.98
CA PHE A 77 0.74 -2.76 8.83
C PHE A 77 1.82 -2.88 9.90
N ILE A 78 1.45 -3.23 11.14
CA ILE A 78 2.43 -3.50 12.21
C ILE A 78 3.27 -4.72 11.83
N GLY A 79 2.63 -5.76 11.29
CA GLY A 79 3.30 -6.91 10.69
C GLY A 79 4.26 -6.48 9.58
N THR A 80 3.78 -5.71 8.61
CA THR A 80 4.57 -5.23 7.46
C THR A 80 5.75 -4.39 7.87
N LEU A 81 5.59 -3.46 8.82
CA LEU A 81 6.69 -2.67 9.37
C LEU A 81 7.77 -3.57 9.96
N SER A 82 7.36 -4.54 10.79
CA SER A 82 8.28 -5.50 11.43
C SER A 82 8.98 -6.37 10.38
N GLY A 83 8.25 -6.81 9.36
CA GLY A 83 8.77 -7.61 8.25
C GLY A 83 9.77 -6.84 7.39
N GLN A 84 9.52 -5.56 7.08
CA GLN A 84 10.42 -4.72 6.28
C GLN A 84 11.78 -4.53 6.94
N LEU A 85 11.81 -4.32 8.25
CA LEU A 85 13.05 -4.21 9.01
C LEU A 85 13.80 -5.55 9.06
N PHE A 86 13.08 -6.63 9.35
CA PHE A 86 13.67 -7.96 9.50
C PHE A 86 14.20 -8.52 8.17
N PHE A 87 13.34 -8.58 7.14
CA PHE A 87 13.68 -9.14 5.84
C PHE A 87 14.53 -8.20 4.99
N GLY A 88 14.47 -6.89 5.20
CA GLY A 88 15.41 -5.93 4.61
C GLY A 88 16.85 -6.27 4.99
N TRP A 89 17.11 -6.47 6.30
CA TRP A 89 18.40 -6.92 6.81
C TRP A 89 18.74 -8.36 6.39
N LEU A 90 17.76 -9.27 6.44
CA LEU A 90 17.99 -10.67 6.07
C LEU A 90 18.38 -10.83 4.60
N GLY A 91 17.79 -10.02 3.71
CA GLY A 91 18.10 -10.00 2.28
C GLY A 91 19.56 -9.63 1.99
N ASP A 92 20.13 -8.72 2.80
CA ASP A 92 21.56 -8.37 2.72
C ASP A 92 22.49 -9.48 3.25
N LYS A 93 22.03 -10.31 4.19
CA LYS A 93 22.84 -11.37 4.82
C LYS A 93 22.75 -12.75 4.16
N MET A 94 21.57 -13.15 3.70
CA MET A 94 21.29 -14.51 3.21
C MET A 94 21.11 -14.60 1.69
N GLY A 95 21.06 -13.47 0.99
CA GLY A 95 20.75 -13.38 -0.44
C GLY A 95 19.27 -13.09 -0.68
N ARG A 96 18.95 -12.47 -1.82
CA ARG A 96 17.61 -11.97 -2.13
C ARG A 96 16.68 -13.13 -2.43
N LYS A 97 17.14 -14.09 -3.26
CA LYS A 97 16.33 -15.23 -3.71
C LYS A 97 15.75 -16.07 -2.57
N ARG A 98 16.58 -16.43 -1.59
CA ARG A 98 16.15 -17.32 -0.49
C ARG A 98 15.07 -16.68 0.36
N VAL A 99 15.28 -15.42 0.73
CA VAL A 99 14.34 -14.67 1.56
C VAL A 99 13.02 -14.46 0.79
N TYR A 100 13.11 -14.21 -0.52
CA TYR A 100 11.97 -14.01 -1.40
C TYR A 100 11.02 -15.23 -1.49
N GLY A 101 11.56 -16.45 -1.41
CA GLY A 101 10.74 -17.66 -1.35
C GLY A 101 10.08 -17.87 0.02
N MET A 102 10.79 -17.52 1.10
CA MET A 102 10.28 -17.66 2.47
C MET A 102 9.10 -16.71 2.74
N THR A 103 9.20 -15.46 2.30
CA THR A 103 8.14 -14.45 2.46
C THR A 103 6.86 -14.89 1.74
N LEU A 104 6.99 -15.39 0.51
CA LEU A 104 5.87 -15.86 -0.29
C LEU A 104 5.13 -17.04 0.35
N MET A 105 5.87 -18.03 0.87
CA MET A 105 5.26 -19.16 1.58
C MET A 105 4.49 -18.71 2.82
N LEU A 106 5.05 -17.75 3.57
CA LEU A 106 4.37 -17.16 4.73
C LEU A 106 3.08 -16.45 4.32
N MET A 107 3.10 -15.69 3.23
CA MET A 107 1.90 -15.00 2.71
C MET A 107 0.79 -15.97 2.32
N VAL A 108 1.11 -17.03 1.57
CA VAL A 108 0.11 -18.05 1.17
C VAL A 108 -0.53 -18.71 2.40
N LEU A 109 0.29 -19.16 3.36
CA LEU A 109 -0.21 -19.83 4.56
C LEU A 109 -1.09 -18.91 5.42
N CYS A 110 -0.68 -17.65 5.58
CA CYS A 110 -1.42 -16.69 6.40
C CYS A 110 -2.66 -16.11 5.69
N SER A 111 -2.68 -16.02 4.36
CA SER A 111 -3.86 -15.61 3.59
C SER A 111 -4.95 -16.68 3.67
N VAL A 112 -4.60 -17.96 3.48
CA VAL A 112 -5.51 -19.09 3.74
C VAL A 112 -5.95 -19.13 5.20
N GLY A 113 -5.00 -18.96 6.14
CA GLY A 113 -5.29 -18.90 7.58
C GLY A 113 -6.26 -17.78 7.95
N SER A 114 -6.19 -16.61 7.29
CA SER A 114 -7.10 -15.49 7.53
C SER A 114 -8.54 -15.83 7.19
N GLY A 115 -8.79 -16.59 6.11
CA GLY A 115 -10.15 -17.07 5.81
C GLY A 115 -10.61 -18.24 6.69
N LEU A 116 -9.67 -19.06 7.17
CA LEU A 116 -9.93 -20.16 8.12
C LEU A 116 -9.93 -19.71 9.59
N SER A 117 -10.03 -18.40 9.86
CA SER A 117 -10.06 -17.85 11.21
C SER A 117 -11.13 -18.55 12.07
N PHE A 118 -10.68 -19.15 13.17
CA PHE A 118 -11.45 -20.05 14.02
C PHE A 118 -11.95 -19.33 15.28
N GLY A 119 -13.04 -19.85 15.86
CA GLY A 119 -13.62 -19.33 17.09
C GLY A 119 -15.13 -19.57 17.17
N HIS A 120 -15.65 -19.72 18.39
CA HIS A 120 -17.10 -19.81 18.64
C HIS A 120 -17.71 -18.45 19.00
N THR A 121 -16.87 -17.48 19.39
CA THR A 121 -17.31 -16.12 19.71
C THR A 121 -16.75 -15.11 18.71
N ALA A 122 -17.46 -13.97 18.57
CA ALA A 122 -17.01 -12.84 17.77
C ALA A 122 -15.58 -12.37 18.10
N LYS A 123 -15.22 -12.40 19.39
CA LYS A 123 -13.87 -12.00 19.83
C LYS A 123 -12.81 -13.00 19.39
N ASP A 124 -13.11 -14.29 19.44
CA ASP A 124 -12.15 -15.33 19.06
C ASP A 124 -11.87 -15.30 17.55
N VAL A 125 -12.92 -15.17 16.72
CA VAL A 125 -12.77 -15.10 15.26
C VAL A 125 -11.95 -13.87 14.86
N ILE A 126 -12.21 -12.71 15.46
CA ILE A 126 -11.45 -11.49 15.13
C ILE A 126 -10.02 -11.55 15.70
N ALA A 127 -9.79 -12.18 16.85
CA ALA A 127 -8.46 -12.35 17.40
C ALA A 127 -7.59 -13.26 16.50
N THR A 128 -8.15 -14.37 16.03
CA THR A 128 -7.44 -15.29 15.12
C THR A 128 -7.23 -14.65 13.74
N LEU A 129 -8.21 -13.90 13.24
CA LEU A 129 -8.04 -13.08 12.04
C LEU A 129 -6.89 -12.07 12.20
N CYS A 130 -6.84 -11.34 13.32
CA CYS A 130 -5.75 -10.39 13.59
C CYS A 130 -4.38 -11.09 13.68
N PHE A 131 -4.33 -12.29 14.27
CA PHE A 131 -3.11 -13.10 14.35
C PHE A 131 -2.59 -13.47 12.95
N PHE A 132 -3.45 -14.02 12.09
CA PHE A 132 -3.04 -14.36 10.73
C PHE A 132 -2.71 -13.12 9.90
N ARG A 133 -3.44 -12.01 10.06
CA ARG A 133 -3.16 -10.75 9.37
C ARG A 133 -1.83 -10.12 9.80
N PHE A 134 -1.42 -10.26 11.06
CA PHE A 134 -0.10 -9.83 11.52
C PHE A 134 1.01 -10.57 10.75
N TRP A 135 0.95 -11.91 10.72
CA TRP A 135 1.97 -12.73 10.06
C TRP A 135 1.92 -12.62 8.53
N LEU A 136 0.73 -12.45 7.95
CA LEU A 136 0.55 -12.08 6.55
C LEU A 136 1.28 -10.77 6.26
N GLY A 137 1.01 -9.75 7.07
CA GLY A 137 1.70 -8.46 7.01
C GLY A 137 3.22 -8.61 7.11
N PHE A 138 3.71 -9.44 8.03
CA PHE A 138 5.14 -9.72 8.18
C PHE A 138 5.76 -10.32 6.91
N GLY A 139 5.05 -11.23 6.23
CA GLY A 139 5.45 -11.77 4.93
C GLY A 139 5.51 -10.69 3.83
N ILE A 140 4.44 -9.90 3.71
CA ILE A 140 4.35 -8.76 2.78
C ILE A 140 5.50 -7.77 2.99
N GLY A 141 5.88 -7.55 4.25
CA GLY A 141 6.97 -6.63 4.58
C GLY A 141 8.31 -7.02 3.96
N GLY A 142 8.55 -8.31 3.72
CA GLY A 142 9.77 -8.74 3.06
C GLY A 142 9.77 -8.58 1.54
N ASP A 143 8.60 -8.64 0.88
CA ASP A 143 8.53 -8.51 -0.59
C ASP A 143 8.93 -7.09 -1.05
N TYR A 144 8.60 -6.05 -0.27
CA TYR A 144 8.92 -4.65 -0.59
C TYR A 144 10.42 -4.42 -0.88
N PRO A 145 11.34 -4.60 0.09
CA PRO A 145 12.76 -4.38 -0.15
C PRO A 145 13.36 -5.38 -1.14
N LEU A 146 12.86 -6.61 -1.19
CA LEU A 146 13.43 -7.66 -2.04
C LEU A 146 13.05 -7.49 -3.51
N SER A 147 11.78 -7.29 -3.83
CA SER A 147 11.33 -7.07 -5.21
C SER A 147 11.94 -5.80 -5.79
N ALA A 148 12.04 -4.72 -5.00
CA ALA A 148 12.65 -3.47 -5.44
C ALA A 148 14.14 -3.68 -5.78
N THR A 149 14.88 -4.33 -4.88
CA THR A 149 16.31 -4.59 -5.07
C THR A 149 16.55 -5.55 -6.25
N ILE A 150 15.84 -6.68 -6.31
CA ILE A 150 15.93 -7.63 -7.43
C ILE A 150 15.71 -6.91 -8.75
N MET A 151 14.61 -6.18 -8.92
CA MET A 151 14.31 -5.52 -10.19
C MET A 151 15.33 -4.42 -10.53
N SER A 152 15.78 -3.64 -9.55
CA SER A 152 16.81 -2.61 -9.76
C SER A 152 18.16 -3.18 -10.19
N GLU A 153 18.50 -4.39 -9.73
CA GLU A 153 19.78 -5.04 -10.01
C GLU A 153 19.77 -5.85 -11.32
N TYR A 154 18.58 -6.23 -11.81
CA TYR A 154 18.38 -6.92 -13.09
C TYR A 154 18.14 -5.97 -14.28
N ALA A 155 17.69 -4.74 -14.02
CA ALA A 155 17.36 -3.80 -15.09
C ALA A 155 18.58 -3.07 -15.65
N ASN A 156 18.51 -2.69 -16.93
CA ASN A 156 19.50 -1.84 -17.58
C ASN A 156 19.41 -0.38 -17.08
N LYS A 157 20.46 0.42 -17.32
CA LYS A 157 20.56 1.82 -16.83
C LYS A 157 19.47 2.76 -17.38
N LYS A 158 18.97 2.50 -18.60
CA LYS A 158 18.04 3.40 -19.31
C LYS A 158 16.57 3.20 -18.94
N THR A 159 16.15 1.97 -18.64
CA THR A 159 14.76 1.59 -18.40
C THR A 159 14.54 1.03 -16.99
N ARG A 160 15.52 1.17 -16.09
CA ARG A 160 15.44 0.72 -14.69
C ARG A 160 14.22 1.28 -13.97
N GLY A 161 13.94 2.57 -14.15
CA GLY A 161 12.82 3.23 -13.50
C GLY A 161 11.49 2.61 -13.93
N ALA A 162 11.30 2.48 -15.25
CA ALA A 162 10.09 1.89 -15.82
C ALA A 162 9.90 0.43 -15.37
N PHE A 163 10.97 -0.36 -15.24
CA PHE A 163 10.87 -1.75 -14.83
C PHE A 163 10.50 -1.91 -13.35
N ILE A 164 11.15 -1.14 -12.46
CA ILE A 164 10.78 -1.13 -11.03
C ILE A 164 9.34 -0.60 -10.88
N ALA A 165 8.98 0.45 -11.62
CA ALA A 165 7.63 0.99 -11.64
C ALA A 165 6.60 -0.04 -12.13
N ALA A 166 6.91 -0.85 -13.15
CA ALA A 166 5.99 -1.85 -13.69
C ALA A 166 5.74 -3.00 -12.69
N VAL A 167 6.77 -3.43 -11.96
CA VAL A 167 6.62 -4.38 -10.85
C VAL A 167 5.72 -3.79 -9.77
N PHE A 168 5.92 -2.52 -9.40
CA PHE A 168 5.09 -1.84 -8.41
C PHE A 168 3.65 -1.58 -8.91
N ALA A 169 3.46 -1.34 -10.20
CA ALA A 169 2.15 -1.14 -10.83
C ALA A 169 1.20 -2.33 -10.65
N MET A 170 1.74 -3.52 -10.39
CA MET A 170 0.94 -4.69 -10.02
C MET A 170 0.16 -4.51 -8.72
N GLN A 171 0.55 -3.55 -7.86
CA GLN A 171 -0.26 -3.10 -6.73
C GLN A 171 -1.66 -2.63 -7.18
N GLY A 172 -1.73 -1.87 -8.28
CA GLY A 172 -3.01 -1.41 -8.84
C GLY A 172 -3.89 -2.57 -9.31
N PHE A 173 -3.30 -3.57 -9.95
CA PHE A 173 -4.01 -4.80 -10.34
C PHE A 173 -4.44 -5.63 -9.13
N GLY A 174 -3.65 -5.67 -8.06
CA GLY A 174 -4.04 -6.33 -6.80
C GLY A 174 -5.25 -5.68 -6.15
N ILE A 175 -5.30 -4.34 -6.12
CA ILE A 175 -6.47 -3.58 -5.66
C ILE A 175 -7.70 -3.91 -6.53
N LEU A 176 -7.55 -3.90 -7.86
CA LEU A 176 -8.63 -4.30 -8.77
C LEU A 176 -9.07 -5.74 -8.53
N GLY A 177 -8.13 -6.66 -8.37
CA GLY A 177 -8.38 -8.07 -8.08
C GLY A 177 -9.22 -8.25 -6.82
N GLY A 178 -8.86 -7.58 -5.73
CA GLY A 178 -9.61 -7.61 -4.47
C GLY A 178 -11.05 -7.12 -4.64
N GLY A 179 -11.22 -6.01 -5.36
CA GLY A 179 -12.53 -5.47 -5.68
C GLY A 179 -13.36 -6.39 -6.59
N MET A 180 -12.76 -6.95 -7.65
CA MET A 180 -13.46 -7.88 -8.56
C MET A 180 -13.89 -9.15 -7.86
N VAL A 181 -13.03 -9.77 -7.05
CA VAL A 181 -13.39 -10.96 -6.26
C VAL A 181 -14.53 -10.62 -5.30
N ALA A 182 -14.47 -9.48 -4.62
CA ALA A 182 -15.55 -9.05 -3.73
C ALA A 182 -16.87 -8.83 -4.49
N ILE A 183 -16.86 -8.23 -5.69
CA ILE A 183 -18.04 -8.06 -6.55
C ILE A 183 -18.63 -9.42 -6.93
N VAL A 184 -17.79 -10.33 -7.44
CA VAL A 184 -18.24 -11.67 -7.88
C VAL A 184 -18.81 -12.46 -6.71
N VAL A 185 -18.09 -12.57 -5.60
CA VAL A 185 -18.51 -13.33 -4.43
C VAL A 185 -19.80 -12.74 -3.84
N SER A 186 -19.88 -11.41 -3.67
CA SER A 186 -21.08 -10.77 -3.13
C SER A 186 -22.28 -10.87 -4.07
N SER A 187 -22.10 -10.78 -5.38
CA SER A 187 -23.19 -10.96 -6.36
C SER A 187 -23.74 -12.39 -6.32
N VAL A 188 -22.86 -13.39 -6.38
CA VAL A 188 -23.27 -14.80 -6.35
C VAL A 188 -24.03 -15.12 -5.06
N PHE A 189 -23.56 -14.64 -3.91
CA PHE A 189 -24.22 -14.88 -2.63
C PHE A 189 -25.54 -14.12 -2.51
N LYS A 190 -25.60 -12.88 -2.99
CA LYS A 190 -26.82 -12.08 -3.00
C LYS A 190 -27.91 -12.70 -3.88
N ASP A 191 -27.54 -13.21 -5.06
CA ASP A 191 -28.49 -13.82 -5.99
C ASP A 191 -28.99 -15.18 -5.47
N ARG A 192 -28.10 -15.97 -4.83
CA ARG A 192 -28.45 -17.29 -4.29
C ARG A 192 -29.19 -17.24 -2.95
N PHE A 193 -28.92 -16.21 -2.15
CA PHE A 193 -29.47 -15.97 -0.81
C PHE A 193 -30.00 -14.53 -0.72
N PRO A 194 -31.13 -14.23 -1.38
CA PRO A 194 -31.70 -12.89 -1.38
C PRO A 194 -32.10 -12.49 0.04
N ALA A 195 -31.57 -11.36 0.51
CA ALA A 195 -31.81 -10.82 1.84
C ALA A 195 -32.45 -9.43 1.75
N PRO A 196 -33.46 -9.12 2.58
CA PRO A 196 -34.10 -7.80 2.58
C PRO A 196 -33.16 -6.71 3.13
N ALA A 197 -33.54 -5.46 2.88
CA ALA A 197 -32.90 -4.32 3.51
C ALA A 197 -33.06 -4.39 5.04
N TYR A 198 -32.06 -3.87 5.78
CA TYR A 198 -32.06 -3.92 7.25
C TYR A 198 -33.28 -3.24 7.87
N ALA A 199 -33.76 -2.15 7.29
CA ALA A 199 -34.94 -1.43 7.75
C ALA A 199 -36.25 -2.25 7.61
N VAL A 200 -36.26 -3.28 6.76
CA VAL A 200 -37.42 -4.16 6.56
C VAL A 200 -37.38 -5.33 7.54
N ASP A 201 -36.25 -6.03 7.60
CA ASP A 201 -36.03 -7.13 8.54
C ASP A 201 -34.56 -7.14 9.00
N PRO A 202 -34.27 -6.65 10.22
CA PRO A 202 -32.92 -6.60 10.75
C PRO A 202 -32.20 -7.94 10.82
N ILE A 203 -32.95 -9.04 11.05
CA ILE A 203 -32.40 -10.38 11.24
C ILE A 203 -32.12 -11.01 9.87
N ALA A 204 -33.12 -11.03 8.99
CA ALA A 204 -32.97 -11.62 7.65
C ALA A 204 -32.02 -10.82 6.75
N SER A 205 -31.77 -9.54 7.05
CA SER A 205 -30.84 -8.69 6.30
C SER A 205 -29.39 -9.17 6.33
N THR A 206 -29.03 -10.00 7.31
CA THR A 206 -27.70 -10.59 7.45
C THR A 206 -27.81 -12.11 7.31
N ALA A 207 -27.81 -12.58 6.06
CA ALA A 207 -27.86 -14.02 5.76
C ALA A 207 -26.69 -14.76 6.45
N PRO A 208 -26.92 -15.92 7.09
CA PRO A 208 -25.85 -16.71 7.72
C PRO A 208 -24.70 -17.03 6.76
N GLU A 209 -25.00 -17.22 5.48
CA GLU A 209 -24.04 -17.52 4.43
C GLU A 209 -23.08 -16.37 4.13
N ALA A 210 -23.41 -15.14 4.57
CA ALA A 210 -22.52 -14.00 4.44
C ALA A 210 -21.18 -14.18 5.19
N ASP A 211 -21.12 -15.10 6.17
CA ASP A 211 -19.87 -15.48 6.82
C ASP A 211 -18.88 -16.14 5.85
N TYR A 212 -19.38 -16.97 4.92
CA TYR A 212 -18.51 -17.60 3.92
C TYR A 212 -17.97 -16.58 2.91
N ALA A 213 -18.73 -15.52 2.62
CA ALA A 213 -18.36 -14.52 1.63
C ALA A 213 -17.05 -13.81 1.98
N TRP A 214 -16.90 -13.24 3.18
CA TRP A 214 -15.64 -12.57 3.55
C TRP A 214 -14.46 -13.53 3.65
N ARG A 215 -14.69 -14.75 4.13
CA ARG A 215 -13.63 -15.78 4.24
C ARG A 215 -13.06 -16.10 2.88
N MET A 216 -13.91 -16.32 1.88
CA MET A 216 -13.47 -16.56 0.51
C MET A 216 -12.73 -15.35 -0.03
N ILE A 217 -13.27 -14.14 0.11
CA ILE A 217 -12.61 -12.91 -0.36
C ILE A 217 -11.18 -12.82 0.19
N LEU A 218 -10.93 -13.17 1.45
CA LEU A 218 -9.57 -13.19 1.99
C LEU A 218 -8.71 -14.33 1.40
N MET A 219 -9.23 -15.57 1.33
CA MET A 219 -8.46 -16.73 0.83
C MET A 219 -8.04 -16.61 -0.63
N PHE A 220 -8.83 -15.92 -1.46
CA PHE A 220 -8.48 -15.70 -2.87
C PHE A 220 -7.15 -14.93 -3.03
N GLY A 221 -6.70 -14.19 -2.01
CA GLY A 221 -5.38 -13.54 -1.99
C GLY A 221 -4.22 -14.53 -2.04
N ALA A 222 -4.41 -15.78 -1.61
CA ALA A 222 -3.36 -16.79 -1.64
C ALA A 222 -3.08 -17.33 -3.06
N LEU A 223 -4.05 -17.26 -3.98
CA LEU A 223 -3.94 -17.90 -5.30
C LEU A 223 -2.79 -17.34 -6.15
N PRO A 224 -2.65 -16.02 -6.37
CA PRO A 224 -1.61 -15.49 -7.24
C PRO A 224 -0.20 -15.74 -6.69
N ALA A 225 -0.02 -15.66 -5.37
CA ALA A 225 1.22 -16.05 -4.69
C ALA A 225 1.55 -17.53 -4.85
N ALA A 226 0.55 -18.42 -4.69
CA ALA A 226 0.73 -19.85 -4.87
C ALA A 226 1.10 -20.21 -6.32
N LEU A 227 0.44 -19.61 -7.32
CA LEU A 227 0.72 -19.82 -8.74
C LEU A 227 2.17 -19.44 -9.11
N THR A 228 2.72 -18.41 -8.48
CA THR A 228 4.06 -17.90 -8.80
C THR A 228 5.18 -18.48 -7.96
N TYR A 229 4.88 -19.30 -6.95
CA TYR A 229 5.88 -19.90 -6.06
C TYR A 229 6.95 -20.69 -6.82
N TYR A 230 6.55 -21.56 -7.75
CA TYR A 230 7.48 -22.34 -8.56
C TYR A 230 8.36 -21.46 -9.46
N SER A 231 7.75 -20.48 -10.13
CA SER A 231 8.47 -19.56 -11.02
C SER A 231 9.47 -18.68 -10.25
N ARG A 232 9.09 -18.21 -9.05
CA ARG A 232 9.96 -17.42 -8.16
C ARG A 232 11.14 -18.22 -7.64
N THR A 233 10.96 -19.49 -7.24
CA THR A 233 12.07 -20.33 -6.76
C THR A 233 13.10 -20.67 -7.86
N LYS A 234 12.72 -20.56 -9.14
CA LYS A 234 13.63 -20.75 -10.28
C LYS A 234 14.42 -19.52 -10.68
N MET A 235 14.05 -18.31 -10.26
CA MET A 235 14.81 -17.11 -10.62
C MET A 235 16.26 -17.20 -10.09
N PRO A 236 17.27 -16.81 -10.88
CA PRO A 236 18.65 -16.77 -10.41
C PRO A 236 18.85 -15.67 -9.35
N GLU A 237 19.93 -15.78 -8.59
CA GLU A 237 20.34 -14.71 -7.67
C GLU A 237 20.83 -13.50 -8.48
N THR A 238 20.73 -12.28 -7.93
CA THR A 238 21.13 -11.08 -8.67
C THR A 238 22.64 -11.07 -8.94
N ALA A 239 23.03 -10.61 -10.13
CA ALA A 239 24.43 -10.54 -10.54
C ALA A 239 25.25 -9.62 -9.63
N ARG A 240 24.67 -8.47 -9.25
CA ARG A 240 25.31 -7.49 -8.37
C ARG A 240 25.55 -8.07 -6.96
N TYR A 241 24.58 -8.78 -6.38
CA TYR A 241 24.79 -9.48 -5.11
C TYR A 241 25.87 -10.57 -5.24
N THR A 242 25.77 -11.40 -6.27
CA THR A 242 26.66 -12.55 -6.44
C THR A 242 28.11 -12.12 -6.71
N ALA A 243 28.30 -11.07 -7.51
CA ALA A 243 29.62 -10.54 -7.87
C ALA A 243 30.21 -9.61 -6.79
N LEU A 244 29.44 -8.69 -6.22
CA LEU A 244 29.99 -7.65 -5.32
C LEU A 244 29.89 -8.02 -3.84
N VAL A 245 28.89 -8.83 -3.45
CA VAL A 245 28.65 -9.19 -2.03
C VAL A 245 29.16 -10.61 -1.75
N ALA A 246 28.68 -11.61 -2.50
CA ALA A 246 29.16 -12.98 -2.35
C ALA A 246 30.58 -13.18 -2.94
N GLY A 247 31.01 -12.27 -3.82
CA GLY A 247 32.28 -12.27 -4.54
C GLY A 247 32.58 -13.53 -5.31
N ASN A 248 31.56 -14.01 -6.02
CA ASN A 248 31.67 -15.13 -6.95
C ASN A 248 31.35 -14.62 -8.36
N ALA A 249 32.36 -14.07 -9.03
CA ALA A 249 32.22 -13.52 -10.39
C ALA A 249 31.85 -14.61 -11.39
N ALA A 250 32.37 -15.82 -11.22
CA ALA A 250 32.09 -16.96 -12.09
C ALA A 250 30.60 -17.36 -12.08
N ARG A 251 29.98 -17.41 -10.89
CA ARG A 251 28.56 -17.70 -10.77
C ARG A 251 27.70 -16.55 -11.32
N ALA A 252 28.09 -15.31 -11.05
CA ALA A 252 27.39 -14.13 -11.60
C ALA A 252 27.43 -14.13 -13.13
N ALA A 253 28.58 -14.40 -13.73
CA ALA A 253 28.76 -14.49 -15.17
C ALA A 253 27.97 -15.67 -15.77
N ALA A 254 27.98 -16.85 -15.13
CA ALA A 254 27.22 -18.01 -15.60
C ALA A 254 25.69 -17.80 -15.52
N ASP A 255 25.20 -17.23 -14.43
CA ASP A 255 23.78 -16.95 -14.25
C ASP A 255 23.32 -15.85 -15.23
N MET A 256 24.12 -14.80 -15.44
CA MET A 256 23.80 -13.76 -16.41
C MET A 256 23.97 -14.19 -17.86
N SER A 257 24.91 -15.08 -18.18
CA SER A 257 25.06 -15.62 -19.54
C SER A 257 23.81 -16.40 -19.96
N LYS A 258 23.20 -17.14 -19.02
CA LYS A 258 21.92 -17.83 -19.25
C LYS A 258 20.75 -16.86 -19.43
N VAL A 259 20.75 -15.76 -18.70
CA VAL A 259 19.67 -14.76 -18.69
C VAL A 259 19.73 -13.84 -19.92
N LEU A 260 20.91 -13.30 -20.21
CA LEU A 260 21.15 -12.36 -21.30
C LEU A 260 21.45 -13.05 -22.65
N GLN A 261 21.61 -14.38 -22.65
CA GLN A 261 21.96 -15.19 -23.82
C GLN A 261 23.23 -14.68 -24.52
N THR A 262 24.20 -14.20 -23.75
CA THR A 262 25.49 -13.69 -24.23
C THR A 262 26.57 -14.36 -23.41
N GLU A 263 27.67 -14.79 -24.04
CA GLU A 263 28.82 -15.29 -23.28
C GLU A 263 29.48 -14.13 -22.54
N ILE A 264 29.55 -14.23 -21.21
CA ILE A 264 30.19 -13.24 -20.36
C ILE A 264 31.36 -13.91 -19.66
N GLU A 265 32.55 -13.37 -19.87
CA GLU A 265 33.75 -13.85 -19.18
C GLU A 265 33.73 -13.44 -17.70
N ALA A 266 34.20 -14.33 -16.85
CA ALA A 266 34.25 -14.10 -15.41
C ALA A 266 35.52 -13.32 -15.03
N GLU A 267 35.38 -12.04 -14.68
CA GLU A 267 36.49 -11.20 -14.21
C GLU A 267 36.67 -11.31 -12.68
N GLN A 268 37.09 -12.49 -12.19
CA GLN A 268 37.26 -12.75 -10.75
C GLN A 268 38.34 -11.85 -10.11
N ASP A 269 39.44 -11.58 -10.83
CA ASP A 269 40.53 -10.74 -10.33
C ASP A 269 40.09 -9.28 -10.06
N LYS A 270 39.19 -8.73 -10.88
CA LYS A 270 38.60 -7.40 -10.66
C LYS A 270 37.68 -7.37 -9.45
N VAL A 271 36.93 -8.45 -9.20
CA VAL A 271 36.12 -8.61 -7.98
C VAL A 271 37.02 -8.67 -6.75
N ASP A 272 38.09 -9.45 -6.78
CA ASP A 272 39.01 -9.57 -5.64
C ASP A 272 39.84 -8.31 -5.40
N GLN A 273 40.17 -7.53 -6.44
CA GLN A 273 40.73 -6.18 -6.30
C GLN A 273 39.73 -5.18 -5.73
N SER A 274 38.45 -5.24 -6.14
CA SER A 274 37.38 -4.40 -5.57
C SER A 274 37.03 -4.76 -4.11
N ARG A 275 37.44 -5.95 -3.64
CA ARG A 275 37.33 -6.40 -2.24
C ARG A 275 38.44 -5.85 -1.33
N ILE A 276 39.53 -5.31 -1.88
CA ILE A 276 40.59 -4.67 -1.09
C ILE A 276 39.97 -3.44 -0.40
N PRO A 277 40.12 -3.31 0.94
CA PRO A 277 39.14 -2.63 1.78
C PRO A 277 39.29 -1.11 1.73
N SER A 278 38.83 -0.44 0.66
CA SER A 278 38.86 1.02 0.63
C SER A 278 37.63 1.70 1.25
N ASN A 279 36.53 1.00 1.59
CA ASN A 279 35.35 1.63 2.22
C ASN A 279 34.34 0.67 2.92
N SER A 280 34.79 -0.24 3.79
CA SER A 280 33.87 -1.09 4.58
C SER A 280 33.24 -0.32 5.76
N PHE A 281 32.33 0.59 5.47
CA PHE A 281 31.57 1.31 6.51
C PHE A 281 30.19 0.66 6.74
N GLY A 282 29.82 0.40 8.00
CA GLY A 282 28.51 -0.16 8.35
C GLY A 282 27.37 0.87 8.33
N LEU A 283 26.12 0.42 8.45
CA LEU A 283 24.93 1.30 8.48
C LEU A 283 25.02 2.41 9.54
N PHE A 284 25.54 2.10 10.73
CA PHE A 284 25.66 3.04 11.84
C PHE A 284 26.99 3.80 11.89
N SER A 285 27.76 3.77 10.80
CA SER A 285 29.03 4.49 10.73
C SER A 285 28.82 5.99 10.50
N ARG A 286 29.78 6.80 10.96
CA ARG A 286 29.82 8.24 10.64
C ARG A 286 29.92 8.49 9.12
N GLU A 287 30.60 7.59 8.42
CA GLU A 287 30.76 7.68 6.96
C GLU A 287 29.43 7.46 6.23
N PHE A 288 28.63 6.46 6.64
CA PHE A 288 27.28 6.28 6.10
C PHE A 288 26.41 7.51 6.34
N LEU A 289 26.43 8.05 7.57
CA LEU A 289 25.64 9.22 7.92
C LEU A 289 26.02 10.45 7.08
N ARG A 290 27.33 10.65 6.84
CA ARG A 290 27.84 11.77 6.04
C ARG A 290 27.48 11.64 4.55
N ARG A 291 27.59 10.44 3.98
CA ARG A 291 27.35 10.20 2.54
C ARG A 291 25.88 9.98 2.17
N HIS A 292 25.15 9.21 2.99
CA HIS A 292 23.80 8.73 2.67
C HIS A 292 22.74 9.10 3.72
N GLY A 293 23.12 9.72 4.84
CA GLY A 293 22.18 10.06 5.92
C GLY A 293 21.08 11.03 5.49
N LEU A 294 21.43 12.05 4.68
CA LEU A 294 20.45 12.99 4.14
C LEU A 294 19.48 12.29 3.16
N HIS A 295 20.00 11.37 2.34
CA HIS A 295 19.16 10.63 1.41
C HIS A 295 18.20 9.69 2.13
N LEU A 296 18.67 9.01 3.20
CA LEU A 296 17.82 8.18 4.04
C LEU A 296 16.73 9.01 4.75
N LEU A 297 17.06 10.21 5.23
CA LEU A 297 16.07 11.12 5.79
C LEU A 297 15.04 11.55 4.74
N GLY A 298 15.47 11.87 3.52
CA GLY A 298 14.58 12.22 2.42
C GLY A 298 13.63 11.08 2.04
N THR A 299 14.13 9.85 1.88
CA THR A 299 13.29 8.71 1.52
C THR A 299 12.35 8.27 2.63
N THR A 300 12.80 8.31 3.89
CA THR A 300 11.96 7.94 5.03
C THR A 300 10.85 8.96 5.29
N SER A 301 11.17 10.25 5.28
CA SER A 301 10.19 11.32 5.54
C SER A 301 9.11 11.42 4.45
N THR A 302 9.50 11.34 3.17
CA THR A 302 8.54 11.39 2.06
C THR A 302 7.62 10.17 2.03
N TRP A 303 8.14 8.97 2.28
CA TRP A 303 7.31 7.75 2.33
C TRP A 303 6.39 7.74 3.55
N PHE A 304 6.86 8.18 4.72
CA PHE A 304 6.03 8.32 5.92
C PHE A 304 4.83 9.24 5.68
N LEU A 305 5.07 10.44 5.13
CA LEU A 305 4.02 11.43 4.90
C LEU A 305 3.03 11.00 3.82
N LEU A 306 3.53 10.36 2.76
CA LEU A 306 2.69 9.75 1.73
C LEU A 306 1.75 8.69 2.32
N ASP A 307 2.30 7.72 3.06
CA ASP A 307 1.52 6.57 3.52
C ASP A 307 0.45 7.00 4.53
N ILE A 308 0.63 8.10 5.27
CA ILE A 308 -0.45 8.72 6.06
C ILE A 308 -1.64 9.06 5.15
N ALA A 309 -1.41 9.81 4.08
CA ALA A 309 -2.49 10.22 3.17
C ALA A 309 -3.06 9.04 2.38
N PHE A 310 -2.18 8.29 1.70
CA PHE A 310 -2.56 7.24 0.77
C PHE A 310 -3.35 6.10 1.45
N TYR A 311 -2.88 5.60 2.60
CA TYR A 311 -3.59 4.52 3.29
C TYR A 311 -4.83 5.01 4.04
N SER A 312 -4.83 6.22 4.59
CA SER A 312 -6.06 6.79 5.18
C SER A 312 -7.17 6.90 4.13
N GLN A 313 -6.83 7.40 2.95
CA GLN A 313 -7.79 7.51 1.85
C GLN A 313 -8.32 6.15 1.39
N ASN A 314 -7.47 5.13 1.26
CA ASN A 314 -7.89 3.79 0.84
C ASN A 314 -8.74 3.08 1.91
N LEU A 315 -8.27 3.02 3.16
CA LEU A 315 -8.91 2.24 4.23
C LEU A 315 -10.30 2.78 4.60
N PHE A 316 -10.44 4.11 4.59
CA PHE A 316 -11.66 4.82 4.95
C PHE A 316 -12.46 5.33 3.75
N GLN A 317 -12.09 4.89 2.54
CA GLN A 317 -12.78 5.24 1.30
C GLN A 317 -14.28 4.97 1.36
N LYS A 318 -14.67 3.79 1.87
CA LYS A 318 -16.09 3.40 2.05
C LYS A 318 -16.84 4.33 3.01
N ASP A 319 -16.15 4.87 4.01
CA ASP A 319 -16.74 5.71 5.04
C ASP A 319 -16.91 7.14 4.51
N ILE A 320 -15.93 7.64 3.75
CA ILE A 320 -16.03 8.89 2.99
C ILE A 320 -17.20 8.83 2.01
N PHE A 321 -17.34 7.74 1.25
CA PHE A 321 -18.43 7.59 0.27
C PHE A 321 -19.82 7.46 0.90
N SER A 322 -19.89 6.86 2.10
CA SER A 322 -21.12 6.83 2.89
C SER A 322 -21.46 8.22 3.43
N ALA A 323 -20.44 8.97 3.90
CA ALA A 323 -20.61 10.31 4.48
C ALA A 323 -21.06 11.36 3.45
N ILE A 324 -20.58 11.29 2.21
CA ILE A 324 -21.02 12.18 1.12
C ILE A 324 -22.38 11.80 0.53
N GLY A 325 -22.94 10.63 0.90
CA GLY A 325 -24.21 10.14 0.37
C GLY A 325 -24.14 9.43 -0.99
N TRP A 326 -22.93 9.08 -1.47
CA TRP A 326 -22.79 8.32 -2.73
C TRP A 326 -23.15 6.84 -2.55
N ILE A 327 -22.75 6.25 -1.43
CA ILE A 327 -23.22 4.92 -1.02
C ILE A 327 -24.48 5.13 -0.16
N PRO A 328 -25.59 4.42 -0.44
CA PRO A 328 -26.80 4.51 0.38
C PRO A 328 -26.54 4.19 1.86
N LYS A 329 -27.43 4.63 2.74
CA LYS A 329 -27.31 4.34 4.17
C LYS A 329 -27.37 2.82 4.40
N ALA A 330 -26.56 2.30 5.30
CA ALA A 330 -26.48 0.86 5.59
C ALA A 330 -27.85 0.23 5.95
N ALA A 331 -28.77 1.01 6.53
CA ALA A 331 -30.12 0.58 6.86
C ALA A 331 -30.98 0.22 5.64
N THR A 332 -30.70 0.80 4.45
CA THR A 332 -31.48 0.55 3.23
C THR A 332 -30.95 -0.63 2.41
N MET A 333 -29.98 -1.39 2.94
CA MET A 333 -29.28 -2.45 2.21
C MET A 333 -29.13 -3.70 3.07
N SER A 334 -29.09 -4.85 2.41
CA SER A 334 -28.63 -6.09 3.04
C SER A 334 -27.11 -6.06 3.26
N ALA A 335 -26.61 -6.93 4.13
CA ALA A 335 -25.18 -6.99 4.43
C ALA A 335 -24.33 -7.29 3.19
N LEU A 336 -24.80 -8.18 2.30
CA LEU A 336 -24.13 -8.52 1.04
C LEU A 336 -24.27 -7.44 -0.03
N ASP A 337 -25.42 -6.75 -0.10
CA ASP A 337 -25.60 -5.62 -1.03
C ASP A 337 -24.70 -4.44 -0.67
N GLU A 338 -24.46 -4.21 0.63
CA GLU A 338 -23.52 -3.20 1.09
C GLU A 338 -22.09 -3.52 0.64
N VAL A 339 -21.64 -4.77 0.75
CA VAL A 339 -20.32 -5.21 0.24
C VAL A 339 -20.22 -5.04 -1.26
N PHE A 340 -21.24 -5.45 -2.01
CA PHE A 340 -21.28 -5.33 -3.47
C PHE A 340 -21.12 -3.87 -3.91
N ARG A 341 -21.86 -2.94 -3.29
CA ARG A 341 -21.79 -1.52 -3.64
C ARG A 341 -20.46 -0.88 -3.23
N ILE A 342 -19.93 -1.21 -2.06
CA ILE A 342 -18.59 -0.75 -1.63
C ILE A 342 -17.53 -1.24 -2.61
N ALA A 343 -17.56 -2.53 -2.98
CA ALA A 343 -16.61 -3.12 -3.90
C ALA A 343 -16.70 -2.46 -5.29
N ARG A 344 -17.90 -2.27 -5.85
CA ARG A 344 -18.09 -1.54 -7.11
C ARG A 344 -17.52 -0.11 -7.06
N ALA A 345 -17.81 0.63 -5.99
CA ALA A 345 -17.33 1.99 -5.82
C ALA A 345 -15.80 2.06 -5.73
N GLN A 346 -15.17 1.17 -4.96
CA GLN A 346 -13.71 1.14 -4.84
C GLN A 346 -13.02 0.64 -6.11
N THR A 347 -13.55 -0.40 -6.77
CA THR A 347 -13.04 -0.89 -8.05
C THR A 347 -13.10 0.18 -9.13
N LEU A 348 -14.17 0.98 -9.18
CA LEU A 348 -14.28 2.09 -10.15
C LEU A 348 -13.16 3.12 -9.96
N ILE A 349 -12.89 3.52 -8.72
CA ILE A 349 -11.80 4.45 -8.41
C ILE A 349 -10.44 3.83 -8.75
N ALA A 350 -10.25 2.55 -8.47
CA ALA A 350 -9.02 1.86 -8.81
C ALA A 350 -8.80 1.76 -10.33
N LEU A 351 -9.88 1.52 -11.09
CA LEU A 351 -9.85 1.40 -12.55
C LEU A 351 -9.57 2.74 -13.23
N CYS A 352 -10.18 3.83 -12.75
CA CYS A 352 -10.08 5.14 -13.39
C CYS A 352 -8.97 6.03 -12.83
N GLY A 353 -8.56 5.84 -11.57
CA GLY A 353 -7.55 6.65 -10.90
C GLY A 353 -6.26 5.88 -10.67
N THR A 354 -6.32 4.82 -9.85
CA THR A 354 -5.13 4.13 -9.33
C THR A 354 -4.30 3.45 -10.43
N VAL A 355 -4.92 2.57 -11.23
CA VAL A 355 -4.21 1.82 -12.28
C VAL A 355 -3.64 2.73 -13.37
N PRO A 356 -4.40 3.69 -13.94
CA PRO A 356 -3.85 4.63 -14.90
C PRO A 356 -2.67 5.43 -14.32
N GLY A 357 -2.75 5.87 -13.06
CA GLY A 357 -1.66 6.60 -12.42
C GLY A 357 -0.34 5.83 -12.39
N TYR A 358 -0.37 4.52 -12.10
CA TYR A 358 0.83 3.70 -12.15
C TYR A 358 1.42 3.62 -13.56
N TRP A 359 0.59 3.34 -14.56
CA TRP A 359 1.07 3.16 -15.93
C TRP A 359 1.56 4.46 -16.56
N PHE A 360 1.02 5.62 -16.15
CA PHE A 360 1.60 6.92 -16.46
C PHE A 360 3.00 7.07 -15.87
N THR A 361 3.23 6.62 -14.62
CA THR A 361 4.59 6.59 -14.07
C THR A 361 5.49 5.66 -14.87
N VAL A 362 5.06 4.43 -15.16
CA VAL A 362 5.85 3.46 -15.94
C VAL A 362 6.29 4.07 -17.28
N ALA A 363 5.38 4.74 -17.99
CA ALA A 363 5.67 5.34 -19.29
C ALA A 363 6.60 6.57 -19.21
N LEU A 364 6.52 7.36 -18.13
CA LEU A 364 7.14 8.68 -18.09
C LEU A 364 8.33 8.79 -17.13
N ILE A 365 8.57 7.83 -16.24
CA ILE A 365 9.58 7.97 -15.17
C ILE A 365 11.02 8.09 -15.68
N ASP A 366 11.35 7.42 -16.78
CA ASP A 366 12.67 7.53 -17.41
C ASP A 366 12.76 8.73 -18.37
N ILE A 367 11.63 9.38 -18.71
CA ILE A 367 11.57 10.58 -19.56
C ILE A 367 11.58 11.86 -18.71
N ILE A 368 10.75 11.94 -17.68
CA ILE A 368 10.55 13.13 -16.85
C ILE A 368 11.54 13.17 -15.67
N GLY A 369 11.85 12.01 -15.08
CA GLY A 369 12.67 11.91 -13.87
C GLY A 369 11.86 11.65 -12.60
N ARG A 370 12.51 11.10 -11.57
CA ARG A 370 11.86 10.66 -10.33
C ARG A 370 11.48 11.85 -9.46
N PHE A 371 12.37 12.84 -9.36
CA PHE A 371 12.18 14.02 -8.54
C PHE A 371 10.98 14.84 -9.02
N THR A 372 10.91 15.11 -10.32
CA THR A 372 9.84 15.92 -10.92
C THR A 372 8.48 15.24 -10.81
N ILE A 373 8.40 13.92 -11.02
CA ILE A 373 7.15 13.17 -10.83
C ILE A 373 6.71 13.21 -9.37
N GLN A 374 7.63 13.08 -8.42
CA GLN A 374 7.31 13.14 -7.00
C GLN A 374 6.78 14.52 -6.57
N VAL A 375 7.42 15.60 -7.03
CA VAL A 375 6.99 16.99 -6.81
C VAL A 375 5.59 17.24 -7.41
N LEU A 376 5.39 16.83 -8.67
CA LEU A 376 4.10 16.94 -9.35
C LEU A 376 3.01 16.20 -8.56
N GLY A 377 3.27 14.96 -8.18
CA GLY A 377 2.30 14.13 -7.46
C GLY A 377 1.89 14.73 -6.12
N PHE A 378 2.84 15.08 -5.24
CA PHE A 378 2.49 15.72 -3.96
C PHE A 378 1.78 17.07 -4.15
N GLY A 379 2.21 17.87 -5.14
CA GLY A 379 1.57 19.16 -5.46
C GLY A 379 0.12 18.99 -5.91
N MET A 380 -0.13 18.09 -6.88
CA MET A 380 -1.48 17.83 -7.39
C MET A 380 -2.36 17.13 -6.34
N MET A 381 -1.83 16.17 -5.59
CA MET A 381 -2.55 15.57 -4.46
C MET A 381 -3.02 16.63 -3.47
N THR A 382 -2.15 17.60 -3.12
CA THR A 382 -2.51 18.72 -2.24
C THR A 382 -3.63 19.56 -2.86
N ALA A 383 -3.50 19.92 -4.13
CA ALA A 383 -4.51 20.73 -4.84
C ALA A 383 -5.89 20.05 -4.89
N PHE A 384 -5.94 18.77 -5.28
CA PHE A 384 -7.20 18.02 -5.31
C PHE A 384 -7.78 17.79 -3.91
N MET A 385 -6.95 17.53 -2.91
CA MET A 385 -7.41 17.39 -1.53
C MET A 385 -8.00 18.69 -0.97
N LEU A 386 -7.39 19.85 -1.27
CA LEU A 386 -7.96 21.16 -0.94
C LEU A 386 -9.25 21.43 -1.73
N GLY A 387 -9.31 21.02 -3.01
CA GLY A 387 -10.51 21.09 -3.84
C GLY A 387 -11.68 20.25 -3.30
N LEU A 388 -11.39 19.18 -2.56
CA LEU A 388 -12.39 18.38 -1.84
C LEU A 388 -12.78 19.01 -0.50
N ALA A 389 -11.81 19.54 0.24
CA ALA A 389 -12.00 20.03 1.62
C ALA A 389 -12.63 21.43 1.70
N VAL A 390 -12.26 22.36 0.80
CA VAL A 390 -12.73 23.76 0.84
C VAL A 390 -14.23 23.83 0.53
N PRO A 391 -14.73 23.38 -0.63
CA PRO A 391 -16.16 23.36 -0.95
C PRO A 391 -16.86 22.07 -0.45
N TYR A 392 -16.48 21.52 0.69
CA TYR A 392 -17.03 20.24 1.19
C TYR A 392 -18.56 20.22 1.27
N HIS A 393 -19.19 21.32 1.70
CA HIS A 393 -20.66 21.43 1.75
C HIS A 393 -21.33 21.34 0.37
N TYR A 394 -20.68 21.90 -0.66
CA TYR A 394 -21.16 21.81 -2.03
C TYR A 394 -21.19 20.36 -2.50
N TRP A 395 -20.14 19.59 -2.17
CA TRP A 395 -20.04 18.16 -2.51
C TRP A 395 -21.05 17.26 -1.81
N THR A 396 -21.47 17.63 -0.59
CA THR A 396 -22.49 16.90 0.17
C THR A 396 -23.92 17.23 -0.27
N THR A 397 -24.11 18.24 -1.12
CA THR A 397 -25.45 18.62 -1.62
C THR A 397 -25.87 17.65 -2.75
N PRO A 398 -27.15 17.21 -2.80
CA PRO A 398 -27.65 16.35 -3.87
C PRO A 398 -27.34 16.90 -5.26
N GLY A 399 -26.86 16.03 -6.16
CA GLY A 399 -26.49 16.37 -7.54
C GLY A 399 -24.99 16.60 -7.77
N ASN A 400 -24.20 16.88 -6.73
CA ASN A 400 -22.77 17.20 -6.87
C ASN A 400 -21.82 16.05 -6.54
N HIS A 401 -22.34 14.88 -6.13
CA HIS A 401 -21.53 13.76 -5.65
C HIS A 401 -20.56 13.21 -6.71
N ILE A 402 -20.92 13.27 -7.99
CA ILE A 402 -20.06 12.79 -9.09
C ILE A 402 -18.78 13.61 -9.16
N GLY A 403 -18.86 14.95 -9.02
CA GLY A 403 -17.68 15.81 -9.02
C GLY A 403 -16.75 15.52 -7.85
N PHE A 404 -17.30 15.19 -6.67
CA PHE A 404 -16.49 14.73 -5.53
C PHE A 404 -15.75 13.44 -5.88
N VAL A 405 -16.44 12.44 -6.44
CA VAL A 405 -15.84 11.15 -6.82
C VAL A 405 -14.72 11.32 -7.85
N VAL A 406 -14.90 12.20 -8.84
CA VAL A 406 -13.87 12.52 -9.85
C VAL A 406 -12.65 13.19 -9.20
N MET A 407 -12.86 14.22 -8.37
CA MET A 407 -11.78 14.91 -7.66
C MET A 407 -11.05 13.95 -6.71
N TYR A 408 -11.78 13.04 -6.06
CA TYR A 408 -11.21 11.99 -5.22
C TYR A 408 -10.39 10.98 -6.04
N ALA A 409 -10.87 10.55 -7.21
CA ALA A 409 -10.13 9.69 -8.13
C ALA A 409 -8.80 10.33 -8.58
N PHE A 410 -8.79 11.64 -8.82
CA PHE A 410 -7.57 12.37 -9.17
C PHE A 410 -6.53 12.36 -8.03
N THR A 411 -6.94 12.35 -6.76
CA THR A 411 -5.98 12.21 -5.66
C THR A 411 -5.23 10.88 -5.74
N PHE A 412 -5.89 9.77 -6.11
CA PHE A 412 -5.23 8.49 -6.33
C PHE A 412 -4.43 8.46 -7.62
N PHE A 413 -4.94 9.07 -8.70
CA PHE A 413 -4.19 9.17 -9.95
C PHE A 413 -2.84 9.84 -9.73
N PHE A 414 -2.80 11.01 -9.07
CA PHE A 414 -1.56 11.74 -8.80
C PHE A 414 -0.75 11.18 -7.63
N ALA A 415 -1.34 10.39 -6.74
CA ALA A 415 -0.56 9.60 -5.80
C ALA A 415 0.29 8.55 -6.53
N ASN A 416 -0.31 7.85 -7.50
CA ASN A 416 0.34 6.77 -8.24
C ASN A 416 1.19 7.27 -9.42
N PHE A 417 0.74 8.34 -10.09
CA PHE A 417 1.54 9.18 -10.97
C PHE A 417 2.32 10.23 -10.18
N GLY A 418 3.16 9.75 -9.27
CA GLY A 418 3.72 10.61 -8.25
C GLY A 418 4.39 9.85 -7.11
N PRO A 419 4.23 10.34 -5.86
CA PRO A 419 5.02 9.89 -4.74
C PRO A 419 4.89 8.40 -4.44
N ASN A 420 3.73 7.76 -4.63
CA ASN A 420 3.58 6.33 -4.32
C ASN A 420 4.54 5.45 -5.11
N SER A 421 4.69 5.74 -6.40
CA SER A 421 5.63 5.00 -7.23
C SER A 421 7.08 5.44 -6.98
N THR A 422 7.34 6.75 -6.83
CA THR A 422 8.71 7.26 -6.72
C THR A 422 9.35 6.96 -5.36
N THR A 423 8.61 7.01 -4.25
CA THR A 423 9.14 6.66 -2.92
C THR A 423 9.51 5.19 -2.82
N PHE A 424 8.87 4.32 -3.62
CA PHE A 424 9.27 2.94 -3.77
C PHE A 424 10.55 2.79 -4.63
N ILE A 425 10.65 3.53 -5.73
CA ILE A 425 11.75 3.36 -6.70
C ILE A 425 13.06 3.96 -6.18
N VAL A 426 13.03 5.18 -5.65
CA VAL A 426 14.24 5.94 -5.32
C VAL A 426 15.16 5.20 -4.34
N PRO A 427 14.69 4.65 -3.19
CA PRO A 427 15.56 3.92 -2.26
C PRO A 427 16.25 2.71 -2.89
N ALA A 428 15.64 2.07 -3.91
CA ALA A 428 16.29 0.97 -4.62
C ALA A 428 17.44 1.44 -5.52
N GLU A 429 17.42 2.70 -5.98
CA GLU A 429 18.42 3.23 -6.91
C GLU A 429 19.59 3.96 -6.22
N ILE A 430 19.37 4.54 -5.05
CA ILE A 430 20.35 5.47 -4.42
C ILE A 430 21.30 4.83 -3.40
N PHE A 431 20.99 3.62 -2.92
CA PHE A 431 21.76 2.97 -1.85
C PHE A 431 22.75 1.93 -2.40
N PRO A 432 23.92 1.78 -1.75
CA PRO A 432 24.97 0.85 -2.18
C PRO A 432 24.51 -0.59 -2.04
N ALA A 433 24.93 -1.48 -2.94
CA ALA A 433 24.39 -2.83 -3.08
C ALA A 433 24.40 -3.64 -1.78
N ARG A 434 25.46 -3.47 -0.98
CA ARG A 434 25.65 -4.11 0.32
C ARG A 434 24.66 -3.72 1.43
N LEU A 435 24.06 -2.52 1.34
CA LEU A 435 23.10 -2.00 2.33
C LEU A 435 21.74 -1.66 1.69
N ARG A 436 21.56 -1.93 0.40
CA ARG A 436 20.41 -1.49 -0.39
C ARG A 436 19.11 -2.05 0.17
N SER A 437 19.07 -3.36 0.46
CA SER A 437 17.86 -4.01 1.00
C SER A 437 17.55 -3.48 2.40
N THR A 438 18.56 -3.28 3.24
CA THR A 438 18.39 -2.73 4.60
C THR A 438 17.88 -1.28 4.57
N CYS A 439 18.48 -0.40 3.75
CA CYS A 439 18.08 1.01 3.68
C CYS A 439 16.70 1.19 3.02
N HIS A 440 16.40 0.37 2.02
CA HIS A 440 15.06 0.30 1.45
C HIS A 440 14.06 -0.20 2.50
N GLY A 441 14.38 -1.26 3.25
CA GLY A 441 13.56 -1.79 4.34
C GLY A 441 13.26 -0.75 5.42
N ILE A 442 14.24 0.06 5.82
CA ILE A 442 14.05 1.18 6.76
C ILE A 442 13.11 2.25 6.17
N SER A 443 13.33 2.65 4.91
CA SER A 443 12.47 3.63 4.24
C SER A 443 11.02 3.13 4.14
N ALA A 444 10.84 1.88 3.73
CA ALA A 444 9.54 1.23 3.62
C ALA A 444 8.85 1.08 4.99
N ALA A 445 9.60 0.73 6.04
CA ALA A 445 9.11 0.62 7.42
C ALA A 445 8.60 1.97 7.96
N THR A 446 9.29 3.07 7.64
CA THR A 446 8.79 4.41 7.97
C THR A 446 7.53 4.76 7.19
N GLY A 447 7.42 4.35 5.92
CA GLY A 447 6.16 4.42 5.18
C GLY A 447 5.02 3.72 5.93
N LYS A 448 5.21 2.44 6.31
CA LYS A 448 4.19 1.69 7.06
C LYS A 448 3.89 2.25 8.44
N MET A 449 4.84 2.91 9.09
CA MET A 449 4.57 3.69 10.30
C MET A 449 3.60 4.85 10.01
N GLY A 450 3.73 5.51 8.86
CA GLY A 450 2.74 6.49 8.38
C GLY A 450 1.37 5.86 8.12
N ALA A 451 1.32 4.69 7.49
CA ALA A 451 0.07 3.94 7.28
C ALA A 451 -0.61 3.56 8.60
N ILE A 452 0.17 3.18 9.63
CA ILE A 452 -0.32 2.95 11.01
C ILE A 452 -0.92 4.24 11.57
N VAL A 453 -0.18 5.37 11.50
CA VAL A 453 -0.70 6.67 11.96
C VAL A 453 -2.01 7.02 11.25
N GLY A 454 -2.13 6.75 9.95
CA GLY A 454 -3.37 6.91 9.19
C GLY A 454 -4.49 5.97 9.66
N ALA A 455 -4.23 4.66 9.74
CA ALA A 455 -5.19 3.64 10.12
C ALA A 455 -5.77 3.86 11.54
N PHE A 456 -4.92 4.26 12.50
CA PHE A 456 -5.37 4.55 13.86
C PHE A 456 -5.88 5.99 13.97
N GLY A 457 -5.14 6.98 13.48
CA GLY A 457 -5.47 8.41 13.65
C GLY A 457 -6.71 8.83 12.86
N PHE A 458 -6.75 8.54 11.55
CA PHE A 458 -7.87 8.97 10.69
C PHE A 458 -9.19 8.33 11.11
N LEU A 459 -9.16 7.08 11.58
CA LEU A 459 -10.33 6.37 12.09
C LEU A 459 -11.08 7.16 13.19
N TYR A 460 -10.35 7.77 14.12
CA TYR A 460 -10.93 8.58 15.19
C TYR A 460 -11.16 10.04 14.75
N LEU A 461 -10.23 10.61 13.98
CA LEU A 461 -10.31 12.02 13.57
C LEU A 461 -11.47 12.30 12.60
N ALA A 462 -11.76 11.37 11.68
CA ALA A 462 -12.81 11.58 10.67
C ALA A 462 -14.24 11.53 11.24
N GLN A 463 -14.40 11.12 12.51
CA GLN A 463 -15.69 11.05 13.20
C GLN A 463 -16.37 12.42 13.32
N ASN A 464 -17.71 12.40 13.45
CA ASN A 464 -18.49 13.63 13.52
C ASN A 464 -18.06 14.48 14.75
N PRO A 465 -17.92 15.81 14.60
CA PRO A 465 -17.67 16.70 15.74
C PRO A 465 -18.80 16.72 16.76
N ASP A 466 -20.03 16.44 16.32
CA ASP A 466 -21.19 16.31 17.20
C ASP A 466 -21.19 14.91 17.85
N PRO A 467 -21.02 14.80 19.18
CA PRO A 467 -21.00 13.51 19.88
C PRO A 467 -22.27 12.68 19.66
N ALA A 468 -23.41 13.31 19.39
CA ALA A 468 -24.67 12.62 19.13
C ALA A 468 -24.73 11.95 17.74
N LYS A 469 -23.84 12.36 16.82
CA LYS A 469 -23.77 11.87 15.44
C LYS A 469 -22.50 11.08 15.14
N ALA A 470 -21.61 10.92 16.12
CA ALA A 470 -20.45 10.05 16.01
C ALA A 470 -20.90 8.58 16.00
N ASP A 471 -20.14 7.74 15.31
CA ASP A 471 -20.44 6.31 15.26
C ASP A 471 -20.40 5.71 16.68
N ARG A 472 -21.24 4.68 16.91
CA ARG A 472 -21.40 4.10 18.25
C ARG A 472 -20.05 3.63 18.83
N GLY A 473 -19.70 4.17 19.98
CA GLY A 473 -18.47 3.84 20.71
C GLY A 473 -17.26 4.68 20.32
N TYR A 474 -17.37 5.55 19.32
CA TYR A 474 -16.32 6.50 18.96
C TYR A 474 -16.45 7.81 19.75
N PRO A 475 -15.33 8.44 20.15
CA PRO A 475 -15.35 9.83 20.60
C PRO A 475 -15.66 10.76 19.43
N ALA A 476 -16.10 11.98 19.74
CA ALA A 476 -16.26 13.03 18.73
C ALA A 476 -14.92 13.33 18.05
N GLY A 477 -14.95 13.43 16.72
CA GLY A 477 -13.79 13.71 15.89
C GLY A 477 -13.75 15.16 15.41
N ILE A 478 -12.90 15.43 14.43
CA ILE A 478 -12.82 16.73 13.74
C ILE A 478 -13.67 16.76 12.46
N GLY A 479 -14.25 15.62 12.06
CA GLY A 479 -15.05 15.45 10.86
C GLY A 479 -14.23 15.25 9.58
N VAL A 480 -14.85 14.61 8.58
CA VAL A 480 -14.23 14.28 7.29
C VAL A 480 -13.60 15.50 6.60
N ARG A 481 -14.28 16.67 6.64
CA ARG A 481 -13.75 17.91 6.05
C ARG A 481 -12.39 18.31 6.62
N ASN A 482 -12.27 18.37 7.94
CA ASN A 482 -11.02 18.77 8.59
C ASN A 482 -9.95 17.67 8.49
N ALA A 483 -10.36 16.40 8.45
CA ALA A 483 -9.47 15.30 8.17
C ALA A 483 -8.85 15.42 6.76
N LEU A 484 -9.63 15.80 5.73
CA LEU A 484 -9.11 16.06 4.38
C LEU A 484 -8.11 17.25 4.36
N PHE A 485 -8.35 18.32 5.13
CA PHE A 485 -7.36 19.40 5.29
C PHE A 485 -6.06 18.89 5.93
N LEU A 486 -6.15 18.05 6.96
CA LEU A 486 -4.97 17.45 7.59
C LEU A 486 -4.16 16.62 6.59
N LEU A 487 -4.84 15.80 5.76
CA LEU A 487 -4.17 15.03 4.71
C LEU A 487 -3.52 15.94 3.65
N ALA A 488 -4.15 17.07 3.30
CA ALA A 488 -3.55 18.05 2.40
C ALA A 488 -2.26 18.66 2.99
N VAL A 489 -2.25 18.94 4.30
CA VAL A 489 -1.04 19.39 5.00
C VAL A 489 0.05 18.32 4.99
N CYS A 490 -0.29 17.05 5.22
CA CYS A 490 0.66 15.94 5.11
C CYS A 490 1.29 15.86 3.70
N ASN A 491 0.48 16.03 2.65
CA ASN A 491 0.97 16.05 1.27
C ASN A 491 1.91 17.25 1.01
N LEU A 492 1.58 18.43 1.54
CA LEU A 492 2.41 19.63 1.40
C LEU A 492 3.76 19.48 2.14
N LEU A 493 3.76 18.85 3.31
CA LEU A 493 5.00 18.48 4.01
C LEU A 493 5.80 17.46 3.20
N GLY A 494 5.13 16.48 2.57
CA GLY A 494 5.76 15.50 1.68
C GLY A 494 6.43 16.17 0.48
N LEU A 495 5.79 17.19 -0.10
CA LEU A 495 6.37 18.04 -1.14
C LEU A 495 7.65 18.73 -0.64
N ALA A 496 7.62 19.33 0.54
CA ALA A 496 8.78 19.98 1.13
C ALA A 496 9.94 19.00 1.39
N CYS A 497 9.64 17.81 1.93
CA CYS A 497 10.64 16.76 2.16
C CYS A 497 11.23 16.19 0.85
N THR A 498 10.52 16.30 -0.28
CA THR A 498 11.00 15.80 -1.58
C THR A 498 12.28 16.52 -2.03
N PHE A 499 12.51 17.77 -1.62
CA PHE A 499 13.74 18.51 -1.90
C PHE A 499 15.01 17.90 -1.26
N LEU A 500 14.85 16.95 -0.34
CA LEU A 500 15.95 16.18 0.25
C LEU A 500 16.35 14.95 -0.60
N VAL A 501 15.53 14.62 -1.60
CA VAL A 501 15.68 13.40 -2.41
C VAL A 501 16.43 13.72 -3.70
N PRO A 502 17.55 13.01 -4.01
CA PRO A 502 18.31 13.25 -5.23
C PRO A 502 17.63 12.65 -6.47
N GLU A 503 17.87 13.24 -7.64
CA GLU A 503 17.45 12.68 -8.92
C GLU A 503 18.41 11.54 -9.36
N SER A 504 17.84 10.38 -9.66
CA SER A 504 18.55 9.14 -10.00
C SER A 504 18.50 8.78 -11.50
N LYS A 505 17.70 9.50 -12.29
CA LYS A 505 17.52 9.24 -13.72
C LYS A 505 18.84 9.18 -14.49
N GLY A 506 19.02 8.09 -15.25
CA GLY A 506 20.12 7.95 -16.22
C GLY A 506 21.51 7.75 -15.63
N ARG A 507 21.63 7.51 -14.32
CA ARG A 507 22.89 7.22 -13.62
C ARG A 507 22.97 5.73 -13.24
N SER A 508 24.15 5.11 -13.32
CA SER A 508 24.32 3.72 -12.86
C SER A 508 24.19 3.66 -11.33
N LEU A 509 23.97 2.48 -10.75
CA LEU A 509 23.83 2.38 -9.29
C LEU A 509 25.15 2.75 -8.60
N GLU A 510 26.28 2.41 -9.22
CA GLU A 510 27.64 2.64 -8.74
C GLU A 510 28.04 4.13 -8.85
N GLU A 511 27.57 4.82 -9.89
CA GLU A 511 27.68 6.28 -10.03
C GLU A 511 26.84 7.01 -8.97
N MET A 512 25.64 6.51 -8.65
CA MET A 512 24.77 7.11 -7.64
C MET A 512 25.32 6.96 -6.21
N THR A 513 26.07 5.89 -5.96
CA THR A 513 26.61 5.55 -4.63
C THR A 513 28.01 6.11 -4.40
N GLY A 514 28.66 6.61 -5.44
CA GLY A 514 30.05 7.08 -5.38
C GLY A 514 31.05 5.94 -5.20
N GLU A 515 30.69 4.69 -5.54
CA GLU A 515 31.58 3.53 -5.44
C GLU A 515 32.72 3.58 -6.47
N ASN A 516 32.56 4.36 -7.55
CA ASN A 516 33.55 4.52 -8.62
C ASN A 516 34.60 5.64 -8.37
N GLU A 517 34.41 6.52 -7.39
CA GLU A 517 35.24 7.73 -7.20
C GLU A 517 36.43 7.52 -6.25
N ALA A 518 36.58 6.34 -5.63
CA ALA A 518 37.50 6.13 -4.52
C ALA A 518 38.89 5.52 -4.88
N THR A 519 39.40 5.71 -6.10
CA THR A 519 40.72 5.19 -6.51
C THR A 519 41.76 6.25 -6.90
N VAL A 520 41.55 7.54 -6.60
CA VAL A 520 42.48 8.61 -7.03
C VAL A 520 43.28 9.26 -5.88
N ASP A 521 43.00 8.97 -4.61
CA ASP A 521 43.68 9.68 -3.51
C ASP A 521 44.49 8.71 -2.63
N ASP A 522 45.63 8.24 -3.16
CA ASP A 522 46.81 7.82 -2.39
C ASP A 522 47.94 7.45 -3.37
N GLY A 523 48.49 8.45 -4.04
CA GLY A 523 49.61 8.27 -4.95
C GLY A 523 49.90 9.54 -5.70
N ASP A 524 50.79 10.34 -5.13
CA ASP A 524 51.46 11.48 -5.76
C ASP A 524 50.81 12.86 -5.52
N SER A 525 51.20 13.52 -4.43
CA SER A 525 51.63 14.93 -4.47
C SER A 525 52.07 15.40 -3.09
N SER A 526 53.38 15.44 -2.90
CA SER A 526 54.00 16.40 -2.00
C SER A 526 53.76 17.80 -2.57
N GLY A 527 53.09 18.67 -1.81
CA GLY A 527 53.16 20.12 -2.05
C GLY A 527 51.83 20.87 -2.13
N SER A 528 51.68 21.81 -1.18
CA SER A 528 50.78 22.97 -1.18
C SER A 528 49.34 22.78 -0.70
N ASN A 529 49.11 23.28 0.52
CA ASN A 529 47.80 23.65 1.05
C ASN A 529 47.10 24.66 0.13
N GLN A 530 45.95 24.28 -0.44
CA GLN A 530 44.87 25.22 -0.73
C GLN A 530 43.52 24.54 -0.57
N MET A 531 42.81 24.95 0.46
CA MET A 531 41.47 24.50 0.81
C MET A 531 40.45 25.25 -0.06
N SER A 532 39.84 24.57 -1.04
CA SER A 532 38.70 25.10 -1.80
C SER A 532 37.51 24.15 -1.69
N MET A 533 36.48 24.58 -0.95
CA MET A 533 35.14 23.98 -0.98
C MET A 533 34.49 24.20 -2.36
N PRO A 534 33.79 23.22 -2.96
CA PRO A 534 32.98 23.48 -4.14
C PRO A 534 31.68 24.19 -3.75
N SER A 535 31.59 25.46 -4.14
CA SER A 535 30.41 26.30 -4.06
C SER A 535 29.26 25.71 -4.89
N ARG A 536 28.13 25.47 -4.24
CA ARG A 536 26.82 25.36 -4.90
C ARG A 536 26.50 26.70 -5.53
N GLN A 537 26.47 26.77 -6.86
CA GLN A 537 25.77 27.85 -7.55
C GLN A 537 24.97 27.31 -8.73
N CYS A 538 23.69 27.63 -8.64
CA CYS A 538 22.63 27.52 -9.63
C CYS A 538 23.12 28.02 -11.00
N LEU A 539 22.92 27.24 -12.05
CA LEU A 539 23.08 27.73 -13.42
C LEU A 539 21.84 27.40 -14.24
N LEU A 540 20.82 28.24 -14.05
CA LEU A 540 19.87 28.60 -15.10
C LEU A 540 20.62 29.55 -16.06
N THR A 541 21.23 29.01 -17.11
CA THR A 541 21.67 29.83 -18.25
C THR A 541 21.20 29.17 -19.54
N LEU A 542 20.06 29.63 -20.04
CA LEU A 542 19.65 29.50 -21.43
C LEU A 542 20.63 30.31 -22.29
N THR A 543 21.50 29.64 -23.03
CA THR A 543 22.28 30.25 -24.11
C THR A 543 21.51 30.11 -25.42
N ALA A 544 20.86 31.18 -25.85
CA ALA A 544 20.44 31.37 -27.23
C ALA A 544 21.52 32.17 -27.96
N GLN A 545 22.10 31.60 -29.01
CA GLN A 545 22.97 32.33 -29.96
C GLN A 545 22.13 33.29 -30.82
N PRO A 546 22.61 34.51 -31.12
CA PRO A 546 21.97 35.39 -32.08
C PRO A 546 22.49 35.15 -33.51
N PRO A 547 21.66 35.25 -34.56
CA PRO A 547 22.13 35.46 -35.92
C PRO A 547 22.26 36.96 -36.24
N THR A 548 23.14 37.26 -37.19
CA THR A 548 23.54 38.57 -37.71
C THR A 548 22.43 39.30 -38.51
N PRO A 549 22.58 40.62 -38.77
CA PRO A 549 21.45 41.51 -39.09
C PRO A 549 21.22 41.66 -40.61
N LYS A 550 19.94 41.79 -41.01
CA LYS A 550 19.52 42.48 -42.24
C LYS A 550 18.18 43.19 -42.03
N GLY A 551 18.19 44.51 -42.27
CA GLY A 551 17.17 45.18 -43.06
C GLY A 551 15.85 45.63 -42.41
N SER A 552 15.71 46.96 -42.32
CA SER A 552 14.50 47.78 -42.55
C SER A 552 13.29 47.67 -41.62
N GLY A 553 13.09 48.73 -40.82
CA GLY A 553 11.89 49.58 -40.89
C GLY A 553 10.59 49.11 -40.24
N HIS A 554 10.30 49.59 -39.02
CA HIS A 554 9.17 50.49 -38.72
C HIS A 554 8.96 50.59 -37.20
N ALA A 555 8.80 51.83 -36.72
CA ALA A 555 8.41 52.18 -35.36
C ALA A 555 6.91 51.98 -35.14
N VAL A 556 6.49 51.48 -33.95
CA VAL A 556 5.32 51.94 -33.17
C VAL A 556 5.54 51.56 -31.69
N ASP A 557 4.97 52.41 -30.85
CA ASP A 557 5.16 52.73 -29.43
C ASP A 557 4.35 51.84 -28.43
N SER A 558 4.90 51.72 -27.21
CA SER A 558 4.24 51.78 -25.88
C SER A 558 3.11 50.81 -25.40
N ARG A 559 3.48 50.01 -24.36
CA ARG A 559 2.99 50.06 -22.94
C ARG A 559 2.00 49.02 -22.33
N TYR A 560 2.27 48.79 -21.03
CA TYR A 560 1.47 48.32 -19.86
C TYR A 560 1.35 46.80 -19.59
N ILE A 561 2.14 46.21 -18.67
CA ILE A 561 2.21 46.21 -17.18
C ILE A 561 1.55 44.96 -16.56
N PHE A 562 2.41 44.10 -15.97
CA PHE A 562 2.12 43.05 -14.99
C PHE A 562 2.13 43.65 -13.58
N VAL A 563 1.19 43.26 -12.72
CA VAL A 563 1.26 43.54 -11.27
C VAL A 563 1.41 42.22 -10.53
N ALA A 564 2.56 42.06 -9.85
CA ALA A 564 2.82 41.03 -8.86
C ALA A 564 2.97 41.72 -7.49
N THR A 565 2.16 41.31 -6.51
CA THR A 565 2.28 41.74 -5.11
C THR A 565 3.09 40.72 -4.33
N SER A 566 4.26 41.14 -3.87
CA SER A 566 5.05 40.52 -2.81
C SER A 566 4.74 41.20 -1.48
N ALA A 567 4.63 40.41 -0.40
CA ALA A 567 4.59 40.92 0.97
C ALA A 567 5.74 40.29 1.76
N SER A 568 6.66 41.16 2.17
CA SER A 568 7.82 40.89 3.01
C SER A 568 7.43 40.78 4.49
N PHE A 569 8.12 39.94 5.25
CA PHE A 569 8.12 40.01 6.72
C PHE A 569 9.56 40.17 7.21
N SER A 570 9.79 41.24 7.97
CA SER A 570 11.08 41.66 8.52
C SER A 570 11.29 41.05 9.91
N ALA A 571 12.53 40.62 10.16
CA ALA A 571 13.02 40.23 11.48
C ALA A 571 13.33 41.46 12.34
N ALA A 572 13.16 41.32 13.66
CA ALA A 572 13.77 42.18 14.66
C ALA A 572 14.17 41.31 15.87
N SER A 573 15.41 41.46 16.32
CA SER A 573 15.97 40.84 17.52
C SER A 573 16.26 41.89 18.59
N ALA A 574 16.23 41.46 19.86
CA ALA A 574 17.15 41.79 20.96
C ALA A 574 16.40 41.96 22.30
N GLY A 575 16.94 41.32 23.35
CA GLY A 575 16.49 41.50 24.74
C GLY A 575 17.00 40.39 25.65
N ASN A 576 18.23 40.54 26.12
CA ASN A 576 19.03 39.64 26.95
C ASN A 576 18.75 39.93 28.44
N GLU A 577 18.62 38.92 29.31
CA GLU A 577 18.95 39.06 30.74
C GLU A 577 19.18 37.70 31.42
N SER A 578 20.29 37.62 32.14
CA SER A 578 20.76 36.49 32.94
C SER A 578 21.11 37.00 34.34
N LEU A 579 20.85 36.21 35.39
CA LEU A 579 21.80 35.84 36.47
C LEU A 579 21.11 35.28 37.74
N ASN A 580 21.59 34.08 38.12
CA ASN A 580 22.05 33.63 39.45
C ASN A 580 21.12 33.23 40.62
N HIS A 581 21.28 31.94 40.97
CA HIS A 581 21.61 31.34 42.28
C HIS A 581 20.81 31.65 43.57
N ARG A 582 20.26 30.59 44.18
CA ARG A 582 20.57 30.18 45.57
C ARG A 582 20.11 28.75 45.91
N SER A 583 20.93 28.04 46.69
CA SER A 583 20.71 26.68 47.20
C SER A 583 20.18 26.67 48.63
N SER A 584 19.56 25.55 49.04
CA SER A 584 19.94 24.66 50.18
C SER A 584 18.77 24.11 51.01
N ASN A 585 18.72 22.76 51.08
CA ASN A 585 18.45 21.84 52.22
C ASN A 585 17.13 21.97 53.04
N HIS A 586 16.44 20.91 53.53
CA HIS A 586 16.89 19.65 54.15
C HIS A 586 15.73 18.63 54.38
N LEU A 587 16.07 17.31 54.40
CA LEU A 587 15.56 16.19 55.26
C LEU A 587 14.08 15.72 55.09
N THR A 588 13.68 14.43 55.08
CA THR A 588 14.17 13.16 55.67
C THR A 588 13.61 11.91 54.90
N ARG A 589 14.41 10.84 54.84
CA ARG A 589 14.06 9.41 54.56
C ARG A 589 13.67 8.69 55.88
N PRO A 590 13.00 7.51 55.91
CA PRO A 590 13.62 6.18 55.67
C PRO A 590 12.71 5.15 54.93
N SER A 591 13.18 4.37 53.95
CA SER A 591 13.76 3.01 54.00
C SER A 591 12.90 1.89 54.62
N ARG A 592 12.63 0.83 53.83
CA ARG A 592 12.71 -0.59 54.26
C ARG A 592 12.75 -1.55 53.06
N SER A 593 13.81 -2.34 53.03
CA SER A 593 14.05 -3.55 52.25
C SER A 593 13.98 -4.75 53.19
N PHE A 594 13.43 -5.90 52.78
CA PHE A 594 13.86 -7.22 53.28
C PHE A 594 13.42 -8.33 52.31
N SER A 595 14.31 -9.29 52.11
CA SER A 595 14.21 -10.47 51.25
C SER A 595 14.05 -11.76 52.12
N PRO A 596 14.25 -13.00 51.64
CA PRO A 596 13.24 -14.06 51.58
C PRO A 596 13.52 -15.22 52.56
N SER A 597 12.61 -16.20 52.70
CA SER A 597 12.95 -17.56 53.18
C SER A 597 11.85 -18.60 52.94
N SER A 598 12.34 -19.77 52.56
CA SER A 598 11.75 -21.09 52.27
C SER A 598 11.28 -21.89 53.49
N LEU A 599 10.36 -22.85 53.29
CA LEU A 599 10.30 -24.17 53.98
C LEU A 599 9.40 -25.13 53.16
N ILE A 600 9.95 -26.18 52.51
CA ILE A 600 10.08 -27.60 52.95
C ILE A 600 8.76 -28.40 52.82
N ALA A 601 8.62 -29.26 51.79
CA ALA A 601 8.79 -30.74 51.79
C ALA A 601 7.53 -31.49 52.34
N SER A 602 7.06 -32.69 51.93
CA SER A 602 7.56 -33.81 51.12
C SER A 602 6.42 -34.86 50.96
N ARG A 603 6.55 -35.76 49.96
CA ARG A 603 6.01 -37.16 49.87
C ARG A 603 4.48 -37.39 49.88
N SER A 604 3.91 -38.51 49.43
CA SER A 604 4.12 -39.50 48.35
C SER A 604 2.93 -40.50 48.41
N ARG A 605 2.64 -41.16 47.28
CA ARG A 605 1.94 -42.47 47.09
C ARG A 605 0.40 -42.61 47.08
N SER A 606 -0.02 -43.24 45.97
CA SER A 606 -1.07 -44.26 45.70
C SER A 606 -1.93 -44.74 46.88
N SER A 607 -3.21 -45.10 46.74
CA SER A 607 -3.83 -46.05 45.79
C SER A 607 -5.37 -45.99 45.91
N GLY A 608 -6.08 -46.42 44.86
CA GLY A 608 -7.52 -46.21 44.67
C GLY A 608 -8.50 -47.14 45.40
N ILE A 609 -9.78 -47.01 45.00
CA ILE A 609 -10.90 -47.99 44.95
C ILE A 609 -12.16 -47.17 44.55
N THR A 610 -12.67 -47.31 43.32
CA THR A 610 -13.87 -48.10 42.92
C THR A 610 -15.23 -47.43 43.22
N SER A 611 -15.96 -47.04 42.17
CA SER A 611 -17.41 -47.27 42.09
C SER A 611 -17.89 -47.21 40.64
N GLN A 612 -18.55 -48.30 40.22
CA GLN A 612 -19.17 -48.56 38.92
C GLN A 612 -20.63 -48.09 38.87
N ARG A 613 -21.18 -48.12 37.64
CA ARG A 613 -22.58 -48.24 37.20
C ARG A 613 -23.19 -46.89 36.76
N ARG A 614 -23.90 -46.75 35.63
CA ARG A 614 -24.57 -47.75 34.77
C ARG A 614 -24.83 -47.13 33.38
N ILE A 615 -24.54 -47.88 32.33
CA ILE A 615 -25.02 -47.64 30.96
C ILE A 615 -26.37 -48.37 30.78
N ARG A 616 -27.33 -47.76 30.08
CA ARG A 616 -28.34 -48.46 29.26
C ARG A 616 -28.59 -47.68 27.95
N PRO A 617 -28.64 -48.35 26.79
CA PRO A 617 -29.03 -47.79 25.49
C PRO A 617 -30.42 -48.30 25.03
N ILE A 618 -30.80 -47.97 23.77
CA ILE A 618 -31.83 -48.61 22.89
C ILE A 618 -33.25 -47.97 23.04
N ASP A 619 -34.06 -47.62 22.02
CA ASP A 619 -34.18 -48.04 20.61
C ASP A 619 -34.94 -47.04 19.70
N GLU A 620 -34.85 -47.32 18.40
CA GLU A 620 -35.61 -46.81 17.24
C GLU A 620 -37.14 -46.85 17.36
N ARG A 621 -37.84 -45.97 16.60
CA ARG A 621 -39.01 -46.29 15.73
C ARG A 621 -39.64 -45.02 15.08
N ARG A 622 -39.72 -45.04 13.74
CA ARG A 622 -40.79 -44.48 12.88
C ARG A 622 -41.45 -45.69 12.17
N PRO A 623 -42.72 -45.68 11.69
CA PRO A 623 -43.26 -44.66 10.74
C PRO A 623 -44.79 -44.35 10.74
N ALA A 624 -45.15 -43.19 10.14
CA ALA A 624 -46.29 -42.80 9.25
C ALA A 624 -47.79 -43.14 9.57
N PRO A 625 -48.78 -42.62 8.80
CA PRO A 625 -49.14 -41.24 8.37
C PRO A 625 -50.64 -40.90 8.68
N LEU A 626 -51.17 -39.73 8.26
CA LEU A 626 -52.60 -39.31 8.03
C LEU A 626 -52.69 -37.78 8.32
N SER A 627 -53.42 -36.89 7.65
CA SER A 627 -54.32 -36.86 6.49
C SER A 627 -54.65 -35.38 6.22
N HIS A 628 -54.86 -34.98 4.96
CA HIS A 628 -55.36 -33.66 4.54
C HIS A 628 -56.70 -33.25 5.20
N PRO A 629 -57.04 -31.95 5.18
CA PRO A 629 -58.18 -31.61 4.34
C PRO A 629 -57.90 -30.43 3.39
N ALA A 630 -58.44 -30.58 2.18
CA ALA A 630 -58.64 -29.52 1.20
C ALA A 630 -59.77 -28.58 1.64
N ARG A 631 -59.60 -27.27 1.41
CA ARG A 631 -60.72 -26.36 1.13
C ARG A 631 -60.30 -25.39 0.04
N ASP A 632 -61.13 -25.40 -0.99
CA ASP A 632 -61.09 -24.59 -2.20
C ASP A 632 -61.56 -23.13 -2.00
N VAL A 633 -61.22 -22.30 -3.00
CA VAL A 633 -61.92 -21.08 -3.51
C VAL A 633 -61.56 -19.71 -2.85
N PRO A 634 -61.40 -18.59 -3.60
CA PRO A 634 -60.73 -18.38 -4.90
C PRO A 634 -59.84 -17.10 -4.94
N LEU A 635 -59.05 -16.96 -6.02
CA LEU A 635 -58.42 -15.72 -6.48
C LEU A 635 -59.47 -14.69 -6.97
N PRO A 636 -59.17 -13.38 -6.90
CA PRO A 636 -59.65 -12.44 -7.91
C PRO A 636 -58.49 -11.75 -8.64
N HIS A 637 -58.60 -11.73 -9.97
CA HIS A 637 -57.82 -10.91 -10.89
C HIS A 637 -58.63 -9.64 -11.27
N PRO A 638 -58.06 -8.66 -12.00
CA PRO A 638 -57.90 -7.29 -11.54
C PRO A 638 -58.99 -6.33 -12.06
N GLN A 639 -59.21 -5.23 -11.35
CA GLN A 639 -59.88 -4.06 -11.92
C GLN A 639 -59.14 -2.76 -11.62
N SER A 640 -59.11 -1.96 -12.68
CA SER A 640 -58.52 -0.66 -12.90
C SER A 640 -58.99 0.42 -11.91
N LEU A 641 -58.04 1.21 -11.41
CA LEU A 641 -58.30 2.61 -11.05
C LEU A 641 -57.10 3.47 -11.48
N ARG A 642 -57.28 4.22 -12.57
CA ARG A 642 -56.53 5.44 -12.88
C ARG A 642 -56.97 6.53 -11.91
N GLY A 643 -56.03 7.26 -11.32
CA GLY A 643 -56.30 8.48 -10.57
C GLY A 643 -55.00 9.17 -10.15
N ASN A 644 -54.66 10.23 -10.89
CA ASN A 644 -53.51 11.13 -10.72
C ASN A 644 -53.38 11.75 -9.31
N LEU A 645 -52.12 12.00 -8.91
CA LEU A 645 -51.54 13.10 -8.10
C LEU A 645 -50.16 12.57 -7.64
N GLY A 646 -48.97 13.10 -7.93
CA GLY A 646 -48.49 14.32 -8.58
C GLY A 646 -47.06 14.55 -8.04
N GLY A 647 -46.06 14.55 -8.92
CA GLY A 647 -44.75 15.21 -8.73
C GLY A 647 -43.69 14.57 -7.82
N VAL A 648 -42.92 13.62 -8.36
CA VAL A 648 -41.53 13.34 -7.93
C VAL A 648 -40.68 13.32 -9.21
N PRO A 649 -39.56 14.07 -9.30
CA PRO A 649 -38.75 14.07 -10.51
C PRO A 649 -37.99 12.75 -10.68
N ASP A 650 -38.16 12.16 -11.85
CA ASP A 650 -37.55 10.91 -12.31
C ASP A 650 -36.01 10.97 -12.25
N PHE A 651 -35.41 10.03 -11.53
CA PHE A 651 -34.01 9.66 -11.69
C PHE A 651 -33.93 8.65 -12.84
N VAL A 652 -33.23 9.01 -13.91
CA VAL A 652 -33.02 8.18 -15.09
C VAL A 652 -32.39 6.84 -14.69
N ASP A 653 -33.16 5.77 -14.90
CA ASP A 653 -32.76 4.38 -14.76
C ASP A 653 -31.68 4.04 -15.79
N TRP A 654 -30.48 3.74 -15.32
CA TRP A 654 -29.37 3.16 -16.11
C TRP A 654 -29.29 1.65 -15.83
N ASN A 655 -30.44 0.98 -15.94
CA ASN A 655 -30.55 -0.48 -15.90
C ASN A 655 -30.97 -0.95 -17.30
N GLU A 656 -30.22 -1.92 -17.85
CA GLU A 656 -30.59 -2.77 -19.01
C GLU A 656 -30.15 -2.46 -20.46
N ASP A 657 -29.26 -1.50 -20.80
CA ASP A 657 -28.89 -1.35 -22.24
C ASP A 657 -27.39 -1.29 -22.59
N LEU A 658 -26.50 -1.66 -21.66
CA LEU A 658 -25.05 -1.76 -21.96
C LEU A 658 -24.36 -3.07 -21.57
N SER A 659 -25.02 -3.94 -20.79
CA SER A 659 -24.53 -5.30 -20.51
C SER A 659 -24.82 -6.30 -21.63
N GLY A 660 -25.87 -6.06 -22.43
CA GLY A 660 -26.30 -6.97 -23.50
C GLY A 660 -25.59 -6.81 -24.84
N LYS A 661 -25.03 -5.62 -25.15
CA LYS A 661 -24.48 -5.32 -26.48
C LYS A 661 -22.95 -5.40 -26.60
N ILE A 662 -22.22 -5.52 -25.49
CA ILE A 662 -20.75 -5.66 -25.51
C ILE A 662 -20.32 -7.12 -25.21
N CYS A 663 -21.11 -7.89 -24.45
CA CYS A 663 -20.81 -9.31 -24.19
C CYS A 663 -21.24 -10.28 -25.31
N GLY A 664 -22.11 -9.85 -26.23
CA GLY A 664 -22.70 -10.74 -27.25
C GLY A 664 -21.94 -10.83 -28.58
N ALA A 665 -21.09 -9.84 -28.90
CA ALA A 665 -20.49 -9.74 -30.23
C ALA A 665 -19.08 -10.36 -30.32
N GLU A 666 -18.30 -10.43 -29.24
CA GLU A 666 -16.93 -10.97 -29.27
C GLU A 666 -16.81 -12.45 -28.86
N MET A 667 -17.83 -13.04 -28.23
CA MET A 667 -17.84 -14.47 -27.89
C MET A 667 -18.42 -15.37 -28.99
N ALA A 668 -19.14 -14.81 -29.97
CA ALA A 668 -19.66 -15.60 -31.10
C ALA A 668 -18.58 -15.87 -32.17
N ASP A 669 -17.63 -14.95 -32.37
CA ASP A 669 -16.59 -15.09 -33.40
C ASP A 669 -15.38 -15.93 -32.96
N LEU A 670 -15.12 -16.09 -31.65
CA LEU A 670 -14.06 -16.98 -31.16
C LEU A 670 -14.48 -18.46 -31.04
N GLY A 671 -15.77 -18.77 -31.16
CA GLY A 671 -16.30 -20.13 -31.06
C GLY A 671 -16.38 -20.90 -32.39
N ALA A 672 -16.29 -20.20 -33.52
CA ALA A 672 -16.50 -20.80 -34.85
C ALA A 672 -15.20 -21.17 -35.60
N GLU A 673 -14.04 -20.65 -35.18
CA GLU A 673 -12.77 -20.83 -35.92
C GLU A 673 -11.86 -21.96 -35.40
N VAL A 674 -12.31 -22.74 -34.40
CA VAL A 674 -11.57 -23.91 -33.85
C VAL A 674 -12.21 -25.25 -34.22
N ALA A 675 -13.33 -25.25 -34.95
CA ALA A 675 -14.00 -26.48 -35.39
C ALA A 675 -13.75 -26.87 -36.85
N LEU A 676 -13.07 -26.05 -37.65
CA LEU A 676 -12.72 -26.35 -39.05
C LEU A 676 -11.39 -25.69 -39.45
N ARG A 677 -10.27 -26.26 -38.96
CA ARG A 677 -8.96 -26.28 -39.63
C ARG A 677 -8.00 -27.25 -38.96
#